data_AF-A0A945SAB1-F1
#
_entry.id   AF-A0A945SAB1-F1
#
_cell.length_a   1.000
_cell.length_b   1.000
_cell.length_c   1.000
_cell.angle_alpha   90.00
_cell.angle_beta   90.00
_cell.angle_gamma   90.00
#
_symmetry.space_group_name_H-M   'P 1'
#
loop_
_entity.id
_entity.type
_entity.pdbx_description
1 polymer ?
#
loop_
_entity_poly.entity_id
_entity_poly.type
_entity_poly.pdbx_seq_one_letter_code
_entity_poly.pdbx_strand_id
1 'polypeptide(L)'
;MRKQSAGCGFRQAATLALSIVTAAMAATAGERTMTEPVWDEQVESLFTGPVAGTVADLAPYQGAAAAERIATPARREAYQLNARQLRINYGPGVEAKLRDELVILCPQTALVLYDGFTPPECRYIRGSRPLLEQAVAGATSACRTDEDRALAIMRFCRDLRLRDPDADFASYVYGGTEEQLIAKPDILCETLSRLMVALCEVTGIRGRLVMHILGGHITTEILIDGRWAYIDPRCGIYFRTDAGQLASVLDLCREPSIIRRQSAQVKADASAQWTWAFRAWKCENMYFSPNEVNGFENYSLADAARYDYTPVSRRKALADGLMDVNRAYVSALRRALGLASQGWHHQWQRAPLSPMDIAYRHDGFSIFYKKPPMDRAEYFRRYVDPFANSNVGTLVWGVGPGSVFCYETKVGQIFGEGLTGAQRALLREGDLWVHENVMGLVAAGGPMALAVEGAHGIGKKLIARLEMNHEYGPAKEDNWKWVAFVGRLNKEHPEYRIGRGVLLDYKHREVRDFKLAILRETVQLGADGVSLDFAVYPPFFANPEPGTMTAFVRAVRAMLDKEAEKQGRRLELMVRVPATGALALGLDWETWMDEQLIDRIFPTHRRFSDHFDIRVEHVIDKGVETGIPVYPTVWQALGFVDTDQRPGDKAAGRRRYDKPKTPGMYRAQALLFMRAGAAGIQLGMSEDQWRGKPWMDDLGDPRKLLFADKHYMVDPIALRPGTFELSASAAGSSGHRRVGLRVADDVAAAATAGLDTRAEMVVYCRPLEEGEVLEILVNGKGSVTIDGASGSERDRRSLATFDPSKQKHERFMFERNWWKRGEHKLTVPASWWQLGDNEIELRYDSANAKPGVPLSITWVDLILSYTGH
;
A
#
# COMPACT_ATOMS: atom_id res chain seq x y z
N MET A 1 -66.02 7.70 -10.06
CA MET A 1 -65.49 6.91 -11.21
C MET A 1 -64.15 7.53 -11.59
N ARG A 2 -62.99 6.90 -11.66
CA ARG A 2 -62.50 5.53 -11.49
C ARG A 2 -61.18 5.62 -10.69
N LYS A 3 -60.99 4.69 -9.74
CA LYS A 3 -59.68 4.27 -9.20
C LYS A 3 -59.03 3.32 -10.23
N GLN A 4 -57.70 3.15 -10.12
CA GLN A 4 -56.79 2.21 -10.83
C GLN A 4 -56.00 2.80 -12.00
N SER A 5 -54.73 3.19 -11.74
CA SER A 5 -53.54 2.83 -12.55
C SER A 5 -52.29 3.59 -12.06
N ALA A 6 -51.67 3.17 -10.95
CA ALA A 6 -50.35 3.66 -10.54
C ALA A 6 -49.67 2.60 -9.67
N GLY A 7 -49.25 1.49 -10.28
CA GLY A 7 -48.63 0.38 -9.55
C GLY A 7 -47.81 -0.60 -10.37
N CYS A 8 -47.66 -0.40 -11.69
CA CYS A 8 -46.98 -1.37 -12.55
C CYS A 8 -45.60 -0.90 -13.10
N GLY A 9 -45.31 0.41 -13.12
CA GLY A 9 -44.07 0.93 -13.74
C GLY A 9 -42.79 0.77 -12.91
N PHE A 10 -42.89 0.71 -11.58
CA PHE A 10 -41.70 0.66 -10.70
C PHE A 10 -41.16 -0.76 -10.43
N ARG A 11 -41.97 -1.81 -10.64
CA ARG A 11 -41.51 -3.19 -10.47
C ARG A 11 -40.82 -3.73 -11.72
N GLN A 12 -41.10 -3.23 -12.93
CA GLN A 12 -40.41 -3.66 -14.14
C GLN A 12 -38.98 -3.09 -14.25
N ALA A 13 -38.72 -1.86 -13.82
CA ALA A 13 -37.37 -1.27 -13.82
C ALA A 13 -36.43 -1.94 -12.79
N ALA A 14 -36.93 -2.29 -11.61
CA ALA A 14 -36.16 -3.00 -10.58
C ALA A 14 -35.86 -4.47 -10.98
N THR A 15 -36.76 -5.10 -11.73
CA THR A 15 -36.57 -6.48 -12.19
C THR A 15 -35.59 -6.55 -13.37
N LEU A 16 -35.54 -5.51 -14.22
CA LEU A 16 -34.57 -5.42 -15.33
C LEU A 16 -33.15 -5.13 -14.82
N ALA A 17 -32.99 -4.24 -13.82
CA ALA A 17 -31.69 -3.94 -13.21
C ALA A 17 -31.10 -5.13 -12.44
N LEU A 18 -31.95 -5.92 -11.76
CA LEU A 18 -31.52 -7.16 -11.10
C LEU A 18 -31.15 -8.23 -12.13
N SER A 19 -31.84 -8.30 -13.27
CA SER A 19 -31.55 -9.27 -14.34
C SER A 19 -30.25 -8.96 -15.09
N ILE A 20 -29.89 -7.68 -15.28
CA ILE A 20 -28.64 -7.26 -15.94
C ILE A 20 -27.43 -7.48 -15.02
N VAL A 21 -27.57 -7.24 -13.70
CA VAL A 21 -26.52 -7.56 -12.72
C VAL A 21 -26.36 -9.07 -12.55
N THR A 22 -27.46 -9.84 -12.59
CA THR A 22 -27.38 -11.31 -12.52
C THR A 22 -26.82 -11.92 -13.81
N ALA A 23 -27.09 -11.34 -14.98
CA ALA A 23 -26.53 -11.80 -16.26
C ALA A 23 -25.03 -11.46 -16.39
N ALA A 24 -24.57 -10.33 -15.86
CA ALA A 24 -23.14 -9.99 -15.80
C ALA A 24 -22.37 -10.87 -14.80
N MET A 25 -23.02 -11.35 -13.73
CA MET A 25 -22.44 -12.34 -12.80
C MET A 25 -22.52 -13.78 -13.32
N ALA A 26 -23.49 -14.11 -14.18
CA ALA A 26 -23.64 -15.43 -14.78
C ALA A 26 -22.73 -15.64 -16.01
N ALA A 27 -22.34 -14.58 -16.73
CA ALA A 27 -21.44 -14.67 -17.88
C ALA A 27 -19.97 -15.02 -17.52
N THR A 28 -19.63 -15.08 -16.23
CA THR A 28 -18.33 -15.59 -15.73
C THR A 28 -18.38 -17.05 -15.25
N ALA A 29 -19.55 -17.70 -15.30
CA ALA A 29 -19.69 -19.12 -15.00
C ALA A 29 -19.65 -19.93 -16.31
N GLY A 30 -18.48 -19.97 -16.95
CA GLY A 30 -18.22 -20.92 -18.02
C GLY A 30 -18.24 -22.35 -17.48
N GLU A 31 -19.08 -23.20 -18.06
CA GLU A 31 -19.09 -24.64 -17.86
C GLU A 31 -17.68 -25.21 -18.00
N ARG A 32 -17.06 -25.62 -16.90
CA ARG A 32 -15.85 -26.46 -16.92
C ARG A 32 -16.28 -27.92 -17.04
N THR A 33 -16.49 -28.38 -18.26
CA THR A 33 -16.35 -29.80 -18.61
C THR A 33 -15.04 -29.97 -19.37
N MET A 34 -13.94 -30.07 -18.64
CA MET A 34 -12.73 -30.80 -19.07
C MET A 34 -12.06 -31.32 -17.80
N THR A 35 -11.96 -32.64 -17.69
CA THR A 35 -11.19 -33.33 -16.65
C THR A 35 -9.75 -32.84 -16.74
N GLU A 36 -9.35 -31.95 -15.82
CA GLU A 36 -7.95 -31.54 -15.66
C GLU A 36 -7.10 -32.79 -15.36
N PRO A 37 -5.87 -32.90 -15.90
CA PRO A 37 -5.02 -34.05 -15.65
C PRO A 37 -4.74 -34.19 -14.16
N VAL A 38 -4.78 -35.43 -13.66
CA VAL A 38 -4.51 -35.78 -12.26
C VAL A 38 -3.13 -35.21 -11.90
N TRP A 39 -2.99 -34.57 -10.73
CA TRP A 39 -1.71 -33.98 -10.26
C TRP A 39 -0.50 -34.89 -10.53
N ASP A 40 -0.68 -36.20 -10.35
CA ASP A 40 0.32 -37.24 -10.63
C ASP A 40 0.88 -37.16 -12.07
N GLU A 41 0.04 -36.96 -13.09
CA GLU A 41 0.46 -36.81 -14.51
C GLU A 41 1.19 -35.48 -14.76
N GLN A 42 0.76 -34.40 -14.09
CA GLN A 42 1.37 -33.08 -14.23
C GLN A 42 2.78 -33.04 -13.64
N VAL A 43 2.99 -33.71 -12.49
CA VAL A 43 4.28 -33.67 -11.78
C VAL A 43 5.24 -34.78 -12.19
N GLU A 44 4.80 -35.84 -12.88
CA GLU A 44 5.67 -36.95 -13.27
C GLU A 44 6.87 -36.48 -14.11
N SER A 45 6.62 -35.60 -15.09
CA SER A 45 7.68 -35.03 -15.95
C SER A 45 8.63 -34.06 -15.24
N LEU A 46 8.27 -33.62 -14.03
CA LEU A 46 9.01 -32.62 -13.25
C LEU A 46 10.11 -33.25 -12.37
N PHE A 47 10.14 -34.58 -12.26
CA PHE A 47 11.12 -35.33 -11.49
C PHE A 47 11.71 -36.49 -12.30
N THR A 48 12.89 -36.98 -11.94
CA THR A 48 13.58 -38.09 -12.62
C THR A 48 14.00 -39.18 -11.63
N GLY A 49 14.32 -40.37 -12.14
CA GLY A 49 14.83 -41.50 -11.35
C GLY A 49 13.81 -42.63 -11.12
N PRO A 50 14.23 -43.71 -10.44
CA PRO A 50 13.40 -44.90 -10.22
C PRO A 50 12.33 -44.69 -9.14
N VAL A 51 11.21 -45.38 -9.25
CA VAL A 51 10.18 -45.43 -8.20
C VAL A 51 10.71 -46.18 -6.98
N ALA A 52 10.59 -45.59 -5.80
CA ALA A 52 11.01 -46.20 -4.54
C ALA A 52 10.01 -47.27 -4.08
N GLY A 53 10.51 -48.45 -3.72
CA GLY A 53 9.70 -49.52 -3.13
C GLY A 53 9.84 -49.63 -1.61
N THR A 54 10.96 -49.15 -1.06
CA THR A 54 11.32 -49.20 0.35
C THR A 54 11.90 -47.88 0.83
N VAL A 55 12.05 -47.71 2.16
CA VAL A 55 12.70 -46.53 2.75
C VAL A 55 14.16 -46.38 2.28
N ALA A 56 14.88 -47.48 2.02
CA ALA A 56 16.25 -47.42 1.53
C ALA A 56 16.35 -46.83 0.11
N ASP A 57 15.32 -47.03 -0.71
CA ASP A 57 15.25 -46.52 -2.09
C ASP A 57 15.04 -44.99 -2.15
N LEU A 58 14.77 -44.34 -1.01
CA LEU A 58 14.58 -42.88 -0.93
C LEU A 58 15.90 -42.09 -0.98
N ALA A 59 17.06 -42.73 -0.78
CA ALA A 59 18.35 -42.04 -0.69
C ALA A 59 18.67 -41.10 -1.88
N PRO A 60 18.34 -41.42 -3.16
CA PRO A 60 18.54 -40.51 -4.28
C PRO A 60 17.66 -39.26 -4.26
N TYR A 61 16.57 -39.28 -3.48
CA TYR A 61 15.58 -38.21 -3.33
C TYR A 61 15.78 -37.41 -2.04
N GLN A 62 16.89 -37.66 -1.34
CA GLN A 62 17.20 -37.08 -0.04
C GLN A 62 18.21 -35.93 -0.15
N GLY A 63 18.00 -34.87 0.62
CA GLY A 63 19.00 -33.82 0.86
C GLY A 63 19.58 -33.21 -0.41
N ALA A 64 20.91 -33.15 -0.49
CA ALA A 64 21.60 -32.62 -1.67
C ALA A 64 21.43 -33.51 -2.92
N ALA A 65 21.30 -34.84 -2.76
CA ALA A 65 21.15 -35.77 -3.88
C ALA A 65 19.83 -35.54 -4.66
N ALA A 66 18.78 -35.11 -3.95
CA ALA A 66 17.49 -34.79 -4.55
C ALA A 66 17.55 -33.72 -5.65
N ALA A 67 18.56 -32.83 -5.63
CA ALA A 67 18.74 -31.80 -6.65
C ALA A 67 18.90 -32.39 -8.07
N GLU A 68 19.54 -33.56 -8.18
CA GLU A 68 19.74 -34.27 -9.45
C GLU A 68 18.44 -34.95 -9.95
N ARG A 69 17.44 -35.10 -9.06
CA ARG A 69 16.12 -35.64 -9.38
C ARG A 69 15.12 -34.58 -9.79
N ILE A 70 15.45 -33.30 -9.66
CA ILE A 70 14.61 -32.18 -10.12
C ILE A 70 14.94 -31.90 -11.59
N ALA A 71 13.95 -32.04 -12.47
CA ALA A 71 14.17 -32.01 -13.92
C ALA A 71 14.63 -30.64 -14.44
N THR A 72 13.98 -29.56 -13.99
CA THR A 72 14.22 -28.22 -14.56
C THR A 72 15.34 -27.47 -13.85
N PRO A 73 16.25 -26.79 -14.56
CA PRO A 73 17.34 -26.01 -13.96
C PRO A 73 16.87 -24.93 -12.97
N ALA A 74 15.79 -24.21 -13.26
CA ALA A 74 15.29 -23.15 -12.39
C ALA A 74 14.82 -23.69 -11.02
N ARG A 75 14.09 -24.82 -10.99
CA ARG A 75 13.67 -25.48 -9.74
C ARG A 75 14.89 -26.01 -8.96
N ARG A 76 15.88 -26.58 -9.66
CA ARG A 76 17.13 -27.07 -9.03
C ARG A 76 17.93 -25.94 -8.37
N GLU A 77 18.10 -24.84 -9.08
CA GLU A 77 18.79 -23.64 -8.58
C GLU A 77 18.10 -23.13 -7.30
N ALA A 78 16.78 -22.95 -7.34
CA ALA A 78 16.01 -22.49 -6.19
C ALA A 78 16.06 -23.47 -5.01
N TYR A 79 16.01 -24.78 -5.26
CA TYR A 79 16.18 -25.83 -4.25
C TYR A 79 17.52 -25.72 -3.51
N GLN A 80 18.61 -25.52 -4.25
CA GLN A 80 19.96 -25.39 -3.70
C GLN A 80 20.16 -24.08 -2.94
N LEU A 81 19.62 -22.98 -3.47
CA LEU A 81 19.68 -21.66 -2.82
C LEU A 81 18.88 -21.64 -1.51
N ASN A 82 17.73 -22.31 -1.43
CA ASN A 82 16.99 -22.48 -0.19
C ASN A 82 17.83 -23.19 0.89
N ALA A 83 18.49 -24.30 0.55
CA ALA A 83 19.35 -25.03 1.49
C ALA A 83 20.51 -24.14 1.98
N ARG A 84 21.11 -23.35 1.08
CA ARG A 84 22.16 -22.39 1.44
C ARG A 84 21.64 -21.29 2.39
N GLN A 85 20.46 -20.75 2.12
CA GLN A 85 19.82 -19.75 2.98
C GLN A 85 19.59 -20.29 4.39
N LEU A 86 19.06 -21.50 4.50
CA LEU A 86 18.78 -22.13 5.79
C LEU A 86 20.07 -22.35 6.62
N ARG A 87 21.16 -22.77 5.97
CA ARG A 87 22.48 -22.88 6.61
C ARG A 87 23.06 -21.55 7.09
N ILE A 88 22.77 -20.44 6.41
CA ILE A 88 23.16 -19.10 6.88
C ILE A 88 22.35 -18.71 8.12
N ASN A 89 21.04 -19.00 8.13
CA ASN A 89 20.17 -18.70 9.26
C ASN A 89 20.51 -19.52 10.51
N TYR A 90 20.78 -20.83 10.35
CA TYR A 90 20.83 -21.77 11.47
C TYR A 90 22.20 -22.45 11.66
N GLY A 91 23.20 -22.12 10.84
CA GLY A 91 24.51 -22.79 10.88
C GLY A 91 24.38 -24.30 10.59
N PRO A 92 25.18 -25.16 11.26
CA PRO A 92 25.02 -26.62 11.21
C PRO A 92 23.91 -27.14 12.15
N GLY A 93 23.04 -26.25 12.64
CA GLY A 93 22.01 -26.57 13.63
C GLY A 93 20.90 -27.48 13.14
N VAL A 94 19.96 -27.79 14.04
CA VAL A 94 18.85 -28.73 13.83
C VAL A 94 18.07 -28.47 12.54
N GLU A 95 17.71 -27.22 12.21
CA GLU A 95 16.98 -26.90 10.97
C GLU A 95 17.79 -27.24 9.71
N ALA A 96 19.10 -26.94 9.70
CA ALA A 96 19.96 -27.25 8.57
C ALA A 96 20.13 -28.76 8.38
N LYS A 97 20.27 -29.51 9.48
CA LYS A 97 20.35 -30.97 9.46
C LYS A 97 19.06 -31.59 8.94
N LEU A 98 17.89 -31.14 9.43
CA LEU A 98 16.59 -31.59 8.94
C LEU A 98 16.43 -31.33 7.42
N ARG A 99 16.94 -30.21 6.93
CA ARG A 99 16.92 -29.89 5.49
C ARG A 99 17.84 -30.79 4.66
N ASP A 100 18.95 -31.23 5.24
CA ASP A 100 19.91 -32.15 4.62
C ASP A 100 19.40 -33.61 4.64
N GLU A 101 18.49 -33.94 5.56
CA GLU A 101 17.86 -35.26 5.69
C GLU A 101 16.53 -35.36 4.95
N LEU A 102 15.89 -34.24 4.60
CA LEU A 102 14.63 -34.14 3.88
C LEU A 102 14.55 -35.06 2.64
N VAL A 103 13.43 -35.76 2.47
CA VAL A 103 13.08 -36.48 1.24
C VAL A 103 12.01 -35.71 0.45
N ILE A 104 12.24 -35.47 -0.84
CA ILE A 104 11.27 -34.78 -1.69
C ILE A 104 10.03 -35.63 -1.98
N LEU A 105 8.86 -35.01 -1.99
CA LEU A 105 7.58 -35.61 -2.38
C LEU A 105 7.42 -35.50 -3.90
N CYS A 106 7.42 -36.64 -4.56
CA CYS A 106 7.15 -36.77 -6.00
C CYS A 106 6.48 -38.14 -6.27
N PRO A 107 5.99 -38.41 -7.49
CA PRO A 107 5.36 -39.70 -7.81
C PRO A 107 6.24 -40.91 -7.48
N GLN A 108 7.57 -40.76 -7.61
CA GLN A 108 8.55 -41.81 -7.32
C GLN A 108 8.68 -42.11 -5.82
N THR A 109 8.34 -41.19 -4.91
CA THR A 109 8.54 -41.35 -3.45
C THR A 109 7.23 -41.41 -2.66
N ALA A 110 6.12 -40.94 -3.24
CA ALA A 110 4.86 -40.71 -2.54
C ALA A 110 4.34 -41.96 -1.79
N LEU A 111 4.39 -43.14 -2.42
CA LEU A 111 3.91 -44.37 -1.79
C LEU A 111 4.66 -44.67 -0.47
N VAL A 112 5.98 -44.70 -0.53
CA VAL A 112 6.83 -44.98 0.65
C VAL A 112 6.70 -43.89 1.70
N LEU A 113 6.60 -42.62 1.28
CA LEU A 113 6.41 -41.49 2.19
C LEU A 113 5.11 -41.58 2.99
N TYR A 114 4.03 -42.08 2.41
CA TYR A 114 2.73 -42.18 3.10
C TYR A 114 2.49 -43.52 3.82
N ASP A 115 3.22 -44.58 3.45
CA ASP A 115 3.03 -45.92 4.02
C ASP A 115 4.06 -46.27 5.12
N GLY A 116 5.36 -46.06 4.87
CA GLY A 116 6.42 -46.62 5.71
C GLY A 116 7.51 -45.65 6.21
N PHE A 117 7.47 -44.38 5.77
CA PHE A 117 8.55 -43.43 6.07
C PHE A 117 8.58 -42.94 7.52
N THR A 118 7.42 -42.70 8.14
CA THR A 118 7.34 -42.23 9.53
C THR A 118 7.22 -43.43 10.48
N PRO A 119 8.03 -43.51 11.56
CA PRO A 119 7.92 -44.60 12.53
C PRO A 119 6.49 -44.81 13.06
N PRO A 120 6.08 -46.07 13.32
CA PRO A 120 4.71 -46.40 13.69
C PRO A 120 4.32 -45.92 15.09
N GLU A 121 5.29 -45.71 15.98
CA GLU A 121 5.07 -45.33 17.39
C GLU A 121 5.88 -44.09 17.76
N CYS A 122 5.31 -43.25 18.64
CA CYS A 122 6.05 -42.15 19.27
C CYS A 122 7.09 -42.71 20.26
N ARG A 123 8.30 -42.15 20.25
CA ARG A 123 9.40 -42.59 21.12
C ARG A 123 9.63 -41.68 22.33
N TYR A 124 8.81 -40.64 22.49
CA TYR A 124 8.92 -39.70 23.60
C TYR A 124 8.74 -40.38 24.96
N ILE A 125 9.65 -40.08 25.88
CA ILE A 125 9.65 -40.60 27.25
C ILE A 125 9.01 -39.56 28.18
N ARG A 126 7.86 -39.89 28.77
CA ARG A 126 7.17 -39.01 29.74
C ARG A 126 8.08 -38.68 30.93
N GLY A 127 8.06 -37.42 31.35
CA GLY A 127 8.91 -36.83 32.38
C GLY A 127 10.26 -36.30 31.88
N SER A 128 10.63 -36.57 30.62
CA SER A 128 11.96 -36.16 30.10
C SER A 128 12.06 -34.68 29.74
N ARG A 129 10.93 -34.01 29.44
CA ARG A 129 10.88 -32.59 29.04
C ARG A 129 9.76 -31.83 29.79
N PRO A 130 9.92 -31.58 31.11
CA PRO A 130 8.83 -31.07 31.96
C PRO A 130 8.27 -29.72 31.53
N LEU A 131 9.08 -28.83 30.95
CA LEU A 131 8.62 -27.53 30.44
C LEU A 131 7.71 -27.67 29.21
N LEU A 132 8.02 -28.62 28.32
CA LEU A 132 7.15 -28.92 27.17
C LEU A 132 5.85 -29.59 27.63
N GLU A 133 5.93 -30.51 28.59
CA GLU A 133 4.74 -31.14 29.19
C GLU A 133 3.82 -30.11 29.85
N GLN A 134 4.38 -29.13 30.54
CA GLN A 134 3.61 -28.02 31.11
C GLN A 134 2.93 -27.17 30.02
N ALA A 135 3.65 -26.84 28.94
CA ALA A 135 3.09 -26.10 27.82
C ALA A 135 1.93 -26.86 27.16
N VAL A 136 2.10 -28.16 26.91
CA VAL A 136 1.06 -29.04 26.37
C VAL A 136 -0.13 -29.13 27.30
N ALA A 137 0.08 -29.36 28.60
CA ALA A 137 -1.01 -29.43 29.57
C ALA A 137 -1.83 -28.13 29.61
N GLY A 138 -1.16 -26.98 29.56
CA GLY A 138 -1.81 -25.67 29.46
C GLY A 138 -2.64 -25.52 28.18
N ALA A 139 -2.05 -25.83 27.02
CA ALA A 139 -2.69 -25.66 25.72
C ALA A 139 -3.86 -26.64 25.48
N THR A 140 -3.80 -27.85 26.04
CA THR A 140 -4.70 -28.95 25.68
C THR A 140 -5.68 -29.39 26.78
N SER A 141 -5.71 -28.71 27.92
CA SER A 141 -6.53 -29.09 29.09
C SER A 141 -8.03 -29.29 28.80
N ALA A 142 -8.59 -28.50 27.88
CA ALA A 142 -10.00 -28.58 27.47
C ALA A 142 -10.26 -29.54 26.30
N CYS A 143 -9.22 -30.04 25.63
CA CYS A 143 -9.33 -30.86 24.42
C CYS A 143 -9.82 -32.28 24.75
N ARG A 144 -10.55 -32.90 23.81
CA ARG A 144 -11.09 -34.25 23.97
C ARG A 144 -10.60 -35.20 22.88
N THR A 145 -10.41 -34.69 21.67
CA THR A 145 -9.90 -35.46 20.53
C THR A 145 -8.44 -35.13 20.22
N ASP A 146 -7.77 -35.97 19.45
CA ASP A 146 -6.42 -35.67 18.93
C ASP A 146 -6.45 -34.48 17.97
N GLU A 147 -7.55 -34.31 17.22
CA GLU A 147 -7.78 -33.14 16.39
C GLU A 147 -7.80 -31.85 17.24
N ASP A 148 -8.58 -31.85 18.35
CA ASP A 148 -8.66 -30.71 19.26
C ASP A 148 -7.27 -30.36 19.82
N ARG A 149 -6.49 -31.37 20.19
CA ARG A 149 -5.14 -31.21 20.75
C ARG A 149 -4.19 -30.62 19.70
N ALA A 150 -4.16 -31.18 18.50
CA ALA A 150 -3.30 -30.71 17.42
C ALA A 150 -3.62 -29.25 17.03
N LEU A 151 -4.90 -28.90 16.91
CA LEU A 151 -5.31 -27.52 16.61
C LEU A 151 -5.06 -26.56 17.78
N ALA A 152 -5.18 -27.01 19.04
CA ALA A 152 -4.82 -26.19 20.20
C ALA A 152 -3.30 -25.94 20.28
N ILE A 153 -2.48 -26.94 19.97
CA ILE A 153 -1.02 -26.80 19.88
C ILE A 153 -0.63 -25.86 18.73
N MET A 154 -1.28 -25.97 17.57
CA MET A 154 -1.11 -25.03 16.47
C MET A 154 -1.35 -23.59 16.93
N ARG A 155 -2.49 -23.33 17.61
CA ARG A 155 -2.83 -21.99 18.12
C ARG A 155 -1.81 -21.50 19.13
N PHE A 156 -1.34 -22.38 20.03
CA PHE A 156 -0.28 -22.06 20.98
C PHE A 156 1.00 -21.60 20.27
N CYS A 157 1.46 -22.33 19.24
CA CYS A 157 2.65 -21.96 18.46
C CYS A 157 2.44 -20.64 17.69
N ARG A 158 1.29 -20.49 17.01
CA ARG A 158 0.91 -19.29 16.25
C ARG A 158 0.92 -18.03 17.10
N ASP A 159 0.44 -18.16 18.33
CA ASP A 159 0.23 -17.04 19.26
C ASP A 159 1.44 -16.76 20.16
N LEU A 160 2.54 -17.53 20.06
CA LEU A 160 3.78 -17.23 20.81
C LEU A 160 4.23 -15.79 20.58
N ARG A 161 4.16 -15.31 19.34
CA ARG A 161 4.46 -13.93 18.94
C ARG A 161 3.76 -12.85 19.77
N LEU A 162 2.59 -13.16 20.37
CA LEU A 162 1.79 -12.19 21.11
C LEU A 162 2.32 -11.98 22.53
N ARG A 163 3.25 -12.83 22.99
CA ARG A 163 3.83 -12.76 24.32
C ARG A 163 4.91 -11.70 24.45
N ASP A 164 5.51 -11.28 23.34
CA ASP A 164 6.47 -10.18 23.27
C ASP A 164 6.21 -9.32 22.03
N PRO A 165 5.18 -8.44 22.08
CA PRO A 165 4.82 -7.59 20.94
C PRO A 165 5.89 -6.53 20.62
N ASP A 166 6.82 -6.27 21.55
CA ASP A 166 7.88 -5.27 21.40
C ASP A 166 9.20 -5.87 20.88
N ALA A 167 9.22 -7.19 20.60
CA ALA A 167 10.41 -7.90 20.13
C ALA A 167 10.97 -7.29 18.84
N ASP A 168 12.19 -6.76 18.89
CA ASP A 168 12.85 -6.16 17.74
C ASP A 168 13.50 -7.23 16.85
N PHE A 169 12.95 -7.42 15.65
CA PHE A 169 13.48 -8.38 14.68
C PHE A 169 14.94 -8.11 14.29
N ALA A 170 15.44 -6.87 14.40
CA ALA A 170 16.85 -6.58 14.12
C ALA A 170 17.80 -7.27 15.11
N SER A 171 17.35 -7.46 16.36
CA SER A 171 18.08 -8.15 17.44
C SER A 171 17.81 -9.66 17.50
N TYR A 172 16.98 -10.18 16.60
CA TYR A 172 16.49 -11.55 16.62
C TYR A 172 17.61 -12.60 16.54
N VAL A 173 17.35 -13.77 17.14
CA VAL A 173 18.27 -14.91 17.23
C VAL A 173 17.60 -16.17 16.69
N TYR A 174 18.18 -16.75 15.63
CA TYR A 174 17.74 -17.98 14.98
C TYR A 174 18.11 -19.22 15.81
N GLY A 175 17.24 -20.23 15.78
CA GLY A 175 17.46 -21.54 16.40
C GLY A 175 17.17 -21.58 17.91
N GLY A 176 17.65 -22.65 18.55
CA GLY A 176 17.43 -22.97 19.97
C GLY A 176 16.64 -24.26 20.20
N THR A 177 16.75 -24.81 21.40
CA THR A 177 15.93 -25.94 21.90
C THR A 177 14.44 -25.57 21.96
N GLU A 178 13.54 -26.55 21.96
CA GLU A 178 12.09 -26.31 22.00
C GLU A 178 11.67 -25.40 23.16
N GLU A 179 12.27 -25.54 24.35
CA GLU A 179 11.99 -24.67 25.50
C GLU A 179 12.47 -23.24 25.27
N GLN A 180 13.65 -23.07 24.64
CA GLN A 180 14.15 -21.75 24.29
C GLN A 180 13.24 -21.07 23.26
N LEU A 181 12.63 -21.82 22.33
CA LEU A 181 11.67 -21.29 21.37
C LEU A 181 10.43 -20.72 22.06
N ILE A 182 9.92 -21.42 23.09
CA ILE A 182 8.78 -20.95 23.89
C ILE A 182 9.17 -19.73 24.74
N ALA A 183 10.38 -19.73 25.31
CA ALA A 183 10.86 -18.68 26.19
C ALA A 183 11.19 -17.37 25.46
N LYS A 184 11.68 -17.43 24.21
CA LYS A 184 12.01 -16.26 23.35
C LYS A 184 10.83 -15.76 22.49
N PRO A 185 9.60 -16.16 22.81
CA PRO A 185 8.48 -16.37 21.86
C PRO A 185 8.81 -16.36 20.36
N ASP A 186 9.19 -17.53 19.82
CA ASP A 186 9.59 -17.62 18.42
C ASP A 186 8.45 -17.31 17.41
N ILE A 187 8.84 -16.85 16.20
CA ILE A 187 7.96 -16.38 15.12
C ILE A 187 8.25 -17.02 13.75
N LEU A 188 9.33 -17.81 13.63
CA LEU A 188 9.78 -18.37 12.35
C LEU A 188 9.14 -19.73 12.06
N CYS A 189 8.83 -20.00 10.79
CA CYS A 189 8.05 -21.18 10.43
C CYS A 189 8.83 -22.49 10.62
N GLU A 190 10.14 -22.46 10.45
CA GLU A 190 11.02 -23.61 10.59
C GLU A 190 11.04 -24.12 12.03
N THR A 191 11.27 -23.21 12.98
CA THR A 191 11.33 -23.52 14.40
C THR A 191 9.94 -23.78 14.99
N LEU A 192 8.91 -23.03 14.58
CA LEU A 192 7.53 -23.27 15.03
C LEU A 192 6.97 -24.61 14.53
N SER A 193 7.37 -25.07 13.34
CA SER A 193 6.99 -26.39 12.83
C SER A 193 7.66 -27.52 13.58
N ARG A 194 8.97 -27.40 13.88
CA ARG A 194 9.66 -28.34 14.77
C ARG A 194 9.02 -28.37 16.15
N LEU A 195 8.74 -27.20 16.72
CA LEU A 195 8.08 -27.08 18.02
C LEU A 195 6.71 -27.75 18.01
N MET A 196 5.89 -27.52 16.97
CA MET A 196 4.59 -28.17 16.86
C MET A 196 4.70 -29.70 16.84
N VAL A 197 5.61 -30.27 16.02
CA VAL A 197 5.84 -31.72 15.98
C VAL A 197 6.27 -32.24 17.35
N ALA A 198 7.19 -31.54 18.03
CA ALA A 198 7.62 -31.89 19.38
C ALA A 198 6.48 -31.90 20.40
N LEU A 199 5.63 -30.86 20.41
CA LEU A 199 4.51 -30.76 21.35
C LEU A 199 3.42 -31.80 21.05
N CYS A 200 3.17 -32.13 19.78
CA CYS A 200 2.29 -33.24 19.40
C CYS A 200 2.86 -34.58 19.89
N GLU A 201 4.17 -34.81 19.76
CA GLU A 201 4.80 -36.06 20.22
C GLU A 201 4.63 -36.26 21.74
N VAL A 202 4.69 -35.18 22.53
CA VAL A 202 4.42 -35.21 23.98
C VAL A 202 2.99 -35.68 24.31
N THR A 203 2.03 -35.43 23.41
CA THR A 203 0.65 -35.95 23.54
C THR A 203 0.47 -37.38 23.00
N GLY A 204 1.52 -37.98 22.43
CA GLY A 204 1.46 -39.27 21.75
C GLY A 204 0.95 -39.18 20.31
N ILE A 205 0.81 -37.98 19.75
CA ILE A 205 0.37 -37.77 18.37
C ILE A 205 1.58 -37.68 17.47
N ARG A 206 1.58 -38.46 16.38
CA ARG A 206 2.68 -38.49 15.41
C ARG A 206 2.64 -37.26 14.51
N GLY A 207 3.81 -36.71 14.21
CA GLY A 207 3.95 -35.57 13.32
C GLY A 207 5.25 -35.63 12.53
N ARG A 208 5.27 -34.92 11.40
CA ARG A 208 6.46 -34.73 10.56
C ARG A 208 6.49 -33.32 10.00
N LEU A 209 7.68 -32.88 9.61
CA LEU A 209 7.88 -31.59 8.98
C LEU A 209 7.51 -31.66 7.50
N VAL A 210 6.94 -30.58 7.00
CA VAL A 210 6.67 -30.34 5.57
C VAL A 210 7.47 -29.11 5.16
N MET A 211 8.36 -29.26 4.18
CA MET A 211 9.11 -28.14 3.62
C MET A 211 8.60 -27.82 2.22
N HIS A 212 8.01 -26.63 2.04
CA HIS A 212 7.73 -26.02 0.73
C HIS A 212 9.00 -25.29 0.28
N ILE A 213 9.84 -25.96 -0.51
CA ILE A 213 11.24 -25.55 -0.70
C ILE A 213 11.36 -24.34 -1.62
N LEU A 214 10.59 -24.30 -2.72
CA LEU A 214 10.53 -23.14 -3.60
C LEU A 214 9.65 -22.05 -3.00
N GLY A 215 8.56 -22.45 -2.33
CA GLY A 215 7.63 -21.55 -1.68
C GLY A 215 8.21 -20.80 -0.48
N GLY A 216 9.30 -21.32 0.10
CA GLY A 216 10.04 -20.73 1.22
C GLY A 216 9.27 -20.80 2.53
N HIS A 217 8.70 -21.95 2.86
CA HIS A 217 7.86 -22.11 4.05
C HIS A 217 7.94 -23.52 4.62
N ILE A 218 7.99 -23.66 5.95
CA ILE A 218 7.98 -24.96 6.63
C ILE A 218 6.72 -25.05 7.48
N THR A 219 6.06 -26.20 7.43
CA THR A 219 4.83 -26.52 8.15
C THR A 219 4.88 -27.96 8.65
N THR A 220 3.74 -28.57 8.97
CA THR A 220 3.67 -29.92 9.51
C THR A 220 2.60 -30.76 8.84
N GLU A 221 2.81 -32.08 8.88
CA GLU A 221 1.73 -33.05 8.78
C GLU A 221 1.61 -33.78 10.10
N ILE A 222 0.40 -33.79 10.66
CA ILE A 222 0.08 -34.44 11.93
C ILE A 222 -0.88 -35.59 11.65
N LEU A 223 -0.62 -36.76 12.22
CA LEU A 223 -1.46 -37.93 12.00
C LEU A 223 -2.62 -37.94 12.99
N ILE A 224 -3.84 -37.73 12.49
CA ILE A 224 -5.07 -37.62 13.26
C ILE A 224 -6.04 -38.68 12.71
N ASP A 225 -6.56 -39.55 13.59
CA ASP A 225 -7.50 -40.62 13.23
C ASP A 225 -7.02 -41.48 12.04
N GLY A 226 -5.73 -41.79 12.00
CA GLY A 226 -5.10 -42.59 10.95
C GLY A 226 -4.87 -41.86 9.61
N ARG A 227 -5.08 -40.54 9.55
CA ARG A 227 -4.89 -39.73 8.34
C ARG A 227 -3.96 -38.56 8.58
N TRP A 228 -3.14 -38.23 7.59
CA TRP A 228 -2.26 -37.08 7.66
C TRP A 228 -3.04 -35.78 7.46
N ALA A 229 -2.77 -34.79 8.29
CA ALA A 229 -3.38 -33.48 8.25
C ALA A 229 -2.31 -32.40 8.12
N TYR A 230 -2.39 -31.60 7.06
CA TYR A 230 -1.56 -30.41 6.89
C TYR A 230 -1.94 -29.34 7.92
N ILE A 231 -0.97 -28.89 8.70
CA ILE A 231 -1.15 -27.83 9.69
C ILE A 231 0.05 -26.89 9.67
N ASP A 232 -0.23 -25.60 9.49
CA ASP A 232 0.74 -24.49 9.55
C ASP A 232 0.70 -23.81 10.93
N PRO A 233 1.69 -24.07 11.81
CA PRO A 233 1.73 -23.49 13.15
C PRO A 233 2.11 -22.02 13.18
N ARG A 234 2.63 -21.45 12.10
CA ARG A 234 2.99 -20.02 12.06
C ARG A 234 1.80 -19.17 11.66
N CYS A 235 1.11 -19.59 10.61
CA CYS A 235 0.02 -18.80 10.03
C CYS A 235 -1.35 -19.23 10.54
N GLY A 236 -1.45 -20.35 11.26
CA GLY A 236 -2.72 -20.90 11.72
C GLY A 236 -3.60 -21.43 10.59
N ILE A 237 -2.98 -22.04 9.59
CA ILE A 237 -3.66 -22.53 8.40
C ILE A 237 -3.78 -24.05 8.46
N TYR A 238 -5.00 -24.53 8.26
CA TYR A 238 -5.33 -25.93 8.01
C TYR A 238 -6.56 -25.95 7.10
N PHE A 239 -6.85 -27.09 6.50
CA PHE A 239 -7.92 -27.22 5.52
C PHE A 239 -8.78 -28.43 5.82
N ARG A 240 -10.09 -28.29 5.57
CA ARG A 240 -11.03 -29.42 5.58
C ARG A 240 -11.50 -29.75 4.18
N THR A 241 -11.57 -31.03 3.88
CA THR A 241 -12.26 -31.55 2.70
C THR A 241 -13.77 -31.33 2.82
N ASP A 242 -14.52 -31.53 1.74
CA ASP A 242 -15.99 -31.42 1.78
C ASP A 242 -16.63 -32.48 2.71
N ALA A 243 -15.91 -33.57 3.00
CA ALA A 243 -16.30 -34.58 3.99
C ALA A 243 -16.00 -34.17 5.44
N GLY A 244 -15.46 -32.97 5.67
CA GLY A 244 -15.13 -32.42 6.99
C GLY A 244 -13.80 -32.89 7.59
N GLN A 245 -13.06 -33.75 6.88
CA GLN A 245 -11.78 -34.30 7.33
C GLN A 245 -10.65 -33.30 7.08
N LEU A 246 -9.64 -33.28 7.96
CA LEU A 246 -8.44 -32.49 7.71
C LEU A 246 -7.69 -33.04 6.48
N ALA A 247 -7.28 -32.13 5.58
CA ALA A 247 -6.61 -32.48 4.33
C ALA A 247 -5.10 -32.64 4.53
N SER A 248 -4.51 -33.67 3.93
CA SER A 248 -3.05 -33.85 3.82
C SER A 248 -2.44 -32.91 2.77
N VAL A 249 -1.11 -32.85 2.71
CA VAL A 249 -0.41 -32.16 1.61
C VAL A 249 -0.79 -32.78 0.26
N LEU A 250 -0.90 -34.11 0.20
CA LEU A 250 -1.24 -34.80 -1.04
C LEU A 250 -2.69 -34.53 -1.47
N ASP A 251 -3.64 -34.44 -0.54
CA ASP A 251 -5.02 -34.04 -0.83
C ASP A 251 -5.05 -32.63 -1.44
N LEU A 252 -4.28 -31.69 -0.87
CA LEU A 252 -4.23 -30.30 -1.33
C LEU A 252 -3.53 -30.13 -2.68
N CYS A 253 -2.51 -30.95 -2.95
CA CYS A 253 -1.86 -31.02 -4.25
C CYS A 253 -2.81 -31.58 -5.34
N ARG A 254 -3.57 -32.63 -5.01
CA ARG A 254 -4.49 -33.31 -5.95
C ARG A 254 -5.79 -32.55 -6.16
N GLU A 255 -6.29 -31.86 -5.14
CA GLU A 255 -7.52 -31.07 -5.19
C GLU A 255 -7.32 -29.66 -4.58
N PRO A 256 -6.60 -28.75 -5.28
CA PRO A 256 -6.31 -27.40 -4.76
C PRO A 256 -7.56 -26.57 -4.46
N SER A 257 -8.69 -26.90 -5.08
CA SER A 257 -9.96 -26.20 -4.88
C SER A 257 -10.50 -26.26 -3.44
N ILE A 258 -10.02 -27.22 -2.63
CA ILE A 258 -10.26 -27.28 -1.17
C ILE A 258 -9.86 -25.97 -0.48
N ILE A 259 -8.76 -25.34 -0.91
CA ILE A 259 -8.15 -24.17 -0.25
C ILE A 259 -9.14 -23.00 -0.11
N ARG A 260 -10.03 -22.77 -1.08
CA ARG A 260 -11.02 -21.69 -1.02
C ARG A 260 -12.32 -22.10 -0.34
N ARG A 261 -12.68 -23.38 -0.36
CA ARG A 261 -13.91 -23.94 0.20
C ARG A 261 -13.84 -24.16 1.71
N GLN A 262 -13.41 -23.13 2.45
CA GLN A 262 -13.26 -23.21 3.91
C GLN A 262 -14.33 -22.40 4.65
N SER A 263 -14.79 -22.95 5.77
CA SER A 263 -15.77 -22.33 6.65
C SER A 263 -15.23 -21.07 7.33
N ALA A 264 -16.11 -20.22 7.84
CA ALA A 264 -15.69 -19.04 8.62
C ALA A 264 -14.88 -19.42 9.86
N GLN A 265 -15.16 -20.58 10.47
CA GLN A 265 -14.43 -21.09 11.63
C GLN A 265 -12.97 -21.40 11.30
N VAL A 266 -12.71 -22.09 10.18
CA VAL A 266 -11.33 -22.36 9.72
C VAL A 266 -10.60 -21.05 9.43
N LYS A 267 -11.28 -20.12 8.75
CA LYS A 267 -10.70 -18.81 8.40
C LYS A 267 -10.35 -17.96 9.64
N ALA A 268 -11.11 -18.11 10.72
CA ALA A 268 -10.90 -17.37 11.97
C ALA A 268 -9.64 -17.79 12.73
N ASP A 269 -9.08 -18.98 12.44
CA ASP A 269 -7.83 -19.43 13.03
C ASP A 269 -6.58 -18.91 12.30
N ALA A 270 -6.74 -18.23 11.16
CA ALA A 270 -5.60 -17.57 10.52
C ALA A 270 -5.02 -16.46 11.42
N SER A 271 -3.70 -16.39 11.50
CA SER A 271 -2.99 -15.32 12.22
C SER A 271 -3.40 -13.95 11.68
N ALA A 272 -3.68 -13.01 12.56
CA ALA A 272 -4.03 -11.63 12.22
C ALA A 272 -2.91 -10.85 11.49
N GLN A 273 -1.69 -11.41 11.37
CA GLN A 273 -0.63 -10.81 10.54
C GLN A 273 -0.97 -10.82 9.04
N TRP A 274 -1.79 -11.77 8.59
CA TRP A 274 -2.09 -11.96 7.18
C TRP A 274 -3.57 -12.14 6.93
N THR A 275 -4.05 -11.67 5.78
CA THR A 275 -5.41 -12.00 5.34
C THR A 275 -5.51 -13.45 4.88
N TRP A 276 -6.70 -14.04 5.07
CA TRP A 276 -7.01 -15.36 4.51
C TRP A 276 -6.80 -15.41 3.00
N ALA A 277 -7.22 -14.36 2.28
CA ALA A 277 -7.14 -14.30 0.82
C ALA A 277 -5.69 -14.44 0.33
N PHE A 278 -4.76 -13.75 0.99
CA PHE A 278 -3.32 -13.83 0.71
C PHE A 278 -2.76 -15.21 1.04
N ARG A 279 -3.07 -15.77 2.22
CA ARG A 279 -2.59 -17.10 2.61
C ARG A 279 -3.12 -18.20 1.69
N ALA A 280 -4.40 -18.17 1.36
CA ALA A 280 -5.00 -19.09 0.39
C ALA A 280 -4.32 -18.98 -0.98
N TRP A 281 -3.97 -17.78 -1.44
CA TRP A 281 -3.22 -17.63 -2.70
C TRP A 281 -1.82 -18.24 -2.63
N LYS A 282 -1.08 -18.00 -1.54
CA LYS A 282 0.25 -18.62 -1.31
C LYS A 282 0.15 -20.15 -1.35
N CYS A 283 -0.87 -20.71 -0.72
CA CYS A 283 -1.14 -22.15 -0.77
C CYS A 283 -1.36 -22.65 -2.21
N GLU A 284 -2.24 -22.01 -2.97
CA GLU A 284 -2.56 -22.42 -4.34
C GLU A 284 -1.41 -22.24 -5.34
N ASN A 285 -0.71 -21.11 -5.26
CA ASN A 285 0.20 -20.66 -6.33
C ASN A 285 1.65 -20.96 -6.00
N MET A 286 1.95 -21.34 -4.76
CA MET A 286 3.30 -21.68 -4.32
C MET A 286 3.32 -23.06 -3.67
N TYR A 287 2.69 -23.23 -2.51
CA TYR A 287 2.93 -24.41 -1.66
C TYR A 287 2.36 -25.73 -2.19
N PHE A 288 1.21 -25.68 -2.86
CA PHE A 288 0.54 -26.83 -3.46
C PHE A 288 0.49 -26.72 -4.99
N SER A 289 1.28 -25.80 -5.56
CA SER A 289 1.46 -25.71 -7.01
C SER A 289 2.16 -26.97 -7.53
N PRO A 290 1.80 -27.48 -8.72
CA PRO A 290 2.55 -28.56 -9.37
C PRO A 290 4.04 -28.25 -9.57
N ASN A 291 4.40 -26.96 -9.70
CA ASN A 291 5.79 -26.52 -9.88
C ASN A 291 6.60 -26.52 -8.58
N GLU A 292 5.98 -26.67 -7.41
CA GLU A 292 6.66 -26.72 -6.12
C GLU A 292 7.60 -27.93 -6.00
N VAL A 293 8.52 -27.87 -5.05
CA VAL A 293 9.24 -29.04 -4.55
C VAL A 293 8.92 -29.15 -3.06
N ASN A 294 7.93 -29.99 -2.75
CA ASN A 294 7.60 -30.34 -1.38
C ASN A 294 8.53 -31.44 -0.88
N GLY A 295 8.78 -31.51 0.42
CA GLY A 295 9.49 -32.62 1.04
C GLY A 295 9.08 -32.83 2.48
N PHE A 296 9.39 -34.02 3.00
CA PHE A 296 9.10 -34.43 4.36
C PHE A 296 10.35 -34.84 5.12
N GLU A 297 10.37 -34.55 6.42
CA GLU A 297 11.39 -35.05 7.34
C GLU A 297 10.76 -35.38 8.70
N ASN A 298 11.22 -36.47 9.32
CA ASN A 298 10.76 -36.86 10.64
C ASN A 298 11.60 -36.14 11.72
N TYR A 299 10.92 -35.61 12.73
CA TYR A 299 11.57 -35.05 13.92
C TYR A 299 11.01 -35.73 15.16
N SER A 300 11.87 -36.05 16.13
CA SER A 300 11.47 -36.63 17.41
C SER A 300 12.36 -36.10 18.53
N LEU A 301 11.73 -35.81 19.67
CA LEU A 301 12.39 -35.42 20.92
C LEU A 301 13.29 -36.53 21.45
N ALA A 302 13.01 -37.80 21.13
CA ALA A 302 13.86 -38.93 21.50
C ALA A 302 15.25 -38.87 20.84
N ASP A 303 15.36 -38.17 19.70
CA ASP A 303 16.61 -38.01 18.97
C ASP A 303 17.31 -36.69 19.30
N ALA A 304 16.87 -35.93 20.31
CA ALA A 304 17.36 -34.58 20.58
C ALA A 304 18.91 -34.49 20.66
N ALA A 305 19.57 -35.53 21.18
CA ALA A 305 21.03 -35.60 21.29
C ALA A 305 21.78 -35.63 19.93
N ARG A 306 21.09 -35.91 18.81
CA ARG A 306 21.70 -35.92 17.47
C ARG A 306 21.87 -34.54 16.84
N TYR A 307 21.36 -33.50 17.50
CA TYR A 307 21.21 -32.16 16.93
C TYR A 307 22.02 -31.10 17.68
N ASP A 308 22.51 -30.13 16.92
CA ASP A 308 23.07 -28.89 17.45
C ASP A 308 21.95 -27.83 17.54
N TYR A 309 21.83 -27.19 18.70
CA TYR A 309 20.84 -26.14 18.98
C TYR A 309 21.49 -24.77 19.15
N THR A 310 22.77 -24.62 18.79
CA THR A 310 23.52 -23.38 18.93
C THR A 310 22.83 -22.26 18.16
N PRO A 311 22.41 -21.17 18.83
CA PRO A 311 21.72 -20.09 18.17
C PRO A 311 22.64 -19.26 17.27
N VAL A 312 22.07 -18.68 16.21
CA VAL A 312 22.77 -17.75 15.31
C VAL A 312 22.08 -16.39 15.37
N SER A 313 22.82 -15.34 15.71
CA SER A 313 22.25 -13.99 15.70
C SER A 313 21.93 -13.52 14.28
N ARG A 314 20.84 -12.76 14.11
CA ARG A 314 20.50 -12.18 12.80
C ARG A 314 21.60 -11.27 12.25
N ARG A 315 22.27 -10.52 13.13
CA ARG A 315 23.44 -9.72 12.76
C ARG A 315 24.54 -10.56 12.11
N LYS A 316 24.81 -11.76 12.65
CA LYS A 316 25.77 -12.70 12.05
C LYS A 316 25.27 -13.22 10.70
N ALA A 317 24.01 -13.67 10.61
CA ALA A 317 23.45 -14.17 9.35
C ALA A 317 23.52 -13.11 8.23
N LEU A 318 23.23 -11.83 8.55
CA LEU A 318 23.39 -10.72 7.61
C LEU A 318 24.84 -10.53 7.17
N ALA A 319 25.80 -10.59 8.11
CA ALA A 319 27.22 -10.50 7.80
C ALA A 319 27.72 -11.67 6.92
N ASP A 320 27.10 -12.84 7.07
CA ASP A 320 27.39 -14.05 6.28
C ASP A 320 26.67 -14.06 4.90
N GLY A 321 26.03 -12.94 4.51
CA GLY A 321 25.46 -12.76 3.17
C GLY A 321 24.01 -13.21 3.00
N LEU A 322 23.23 -13.28 4.09
CA LEU A 322 21.80 -13.68 4.04
C LEU A 322 21.00 -12.93 2.98
N MET A 323 21.17 -11.60 2.88
CA MET A 323 20.39 -10.78 1.95
C MET A 323 20.71 -11.08 0.49
N ASP A 324 21.97 -11.39 0.17
CA ASP A 324 22.38 -11.71 -1.19
C ASP A 324 21.86 -13.07 -1.63
N VAL A 325 21.97 -14.07 -0.75
CA VAL A 325 21.43 -15.42 -1.00
C VAL A 325 19.91 -15.37 -1.10
N ASN A 326 19.23 -14.62 -0.23
CA ASN A 326 17.78 -14.45 -0.29
C ASN A 326 17.34 -13.79 -1.60
N ARG A 327 18.05 -12.76 -2.07
CA ARG A 327 17.74 -12.11 -3.35
C ARG A 327 17.88 -13.09 -4.53
N ALA A 328 18.95 -13.87 -4.55
CA ALA A 328 19.15 -14.91 -5.57
C ALA A 328 18.05 -15.97 -5.51
N TYR A 329 17.73 -16.45 -4.31
CA TYR A 329 16.68 -17.44 -4.06
C TYR A 329 15.31 -16.94 -4.54
N VAL A 330 14.89 -15.72 -4.15
CA VAL A 330 13.63 -15.11 -4.58
C VAL A 330 13.56 -14.94 -6.10
N SER A 331 14.68 -14.63 -6.75
CA SER A 331 14.74 -14.56 -8.20
C SER A 331 14.54 -15.94 -8.84
N ALA A 332 15.23 -16.97 -8.34
CA ALA A 332 15.16 -18.33 -8.85
C ALA A 332 13.77 -18.95 -8.63
N LEU A 333 13.19 -18.81 -7.43
CA LEU A 333 11.88 -19.38 -7.12
C LEU A 333 10.76 -18.74 -7.97
N ARG A 334 10.83 -17.43 -8.27
CA ARG A 334 9.84 -16.77 -9.15
C ARG A 334 9.87 -17.35 -10.55
N ARG A 335 11.06 -17.59 -11.11
CA ARG A 335 11.21 -18.28 -12.40
C ARG A 335 10.67 -19.70 -12.34
N ALA A 336 10.99 -20.43 -11.26
CA ALA A 336 10.62 -21.82 -11.08
C ALA A 336 9.11 -22.03 -10.94
N LEU A 337 8.42 -21.15 -10.23
CA LEU A 337 6.97 -21.21 -10.00
C LEU A 337 6.15 -20.48 -11.09
N GLY A 338 6.80 -19.83 -12.06
CA GLY A 338 6.10 -19.04 -13.10
C GLY A 338 5.40 -17.80 -12.55
N LEU A 339 5.87 -17.25 -11.42
CA LEU A 339 5.28 -16.08 -10.79
C LEU A 339 5.69 -14.80 -11.53
N ALA A 340 4.76 -13.86 -11.66
CA ALA A 340 5.05 -12.53 -12.18
C ALA A 340 6.20 -11.87 -11.38
N SER A 341 6.96 -10.99 -12.04
CA SER A 341 8.17 -10.36 -11.47
C SER A 341 7.92 -9.64 -10.14
N GLN A 342 6.67 -9.30 -9.83
CA GLN A 342 6.30 -8.57 -8.62
C GLN A 342 5.53 -9.41 -7.55
N GLY A 343 5.25 -10.71 -7.75
CA GLY A 343 4.62 -11.58 -6.72
C GLY A 343 3.08 -11.65 -6.77
N TRP A 344 2.39 -11.62 -5.61
CA TRP A 344 0.93 -11.40 -5.55
C TRP A 344 0.64 -9.99 -6.05
N HIS A 345 -0.12 -9.89 -7.13
CA HIS A 345 -0.50 -8.62 -7.77
C HIS A 345 -2.00 -8.59 -7.92
N HIS A 346 -2.63 -7.61 -7.30
CA HIS A 346 -4.03 -7.35 -7.54
C HIS A 346 -4.25 -7.01 -9.03
N GLN A 347 -4.98 -7.86 -9.76
CA GLN A 347 -5.35 -7.61 -11.16
C GLN A 347 -6.45 -6.54 -11.24
N TRP A 348 -6.04 -5.29 -11.04
CA TRP A 348 -6.90 -4.12 -10.89
C TRP A 348 -7.88 -3.90 -12.06
N GLN A 349 -7.54 -4.32 -13.29
CA GLN A 349 -8.44 -4.22 -14.44
C GLN A 349 -9.66 -5.12 -14.32
N ARG A 350 -9.54 -6.25 -13.60
CA ARG A 350 -10.56 -7.30 -13.46
C ARG A 350 -11.22 -7.31 -12.08
N ALA A 351 -10.69 -6.53 -11.15
CA ALA A 351 -11.23 -6.45 -9.81
C ALA A 351 -12.64 -5.83 -9.82
N PRO A 352 -13.60 -6.41 -9.07
CA PRO A 352 -14.89 -5.78 -8.87
C PRO A 352 -14.71 -4.45 -8.14
N LEU A 353 -15.36 -3.40 -8.64
CA LEU A 353 -15.31 -2.09 -8.01
C LEU A 353 -16.10 -2.11 -6.70
N SER A 354 -15.48 -1.61 -5.64
CA SER A 354 -16.08 -1.51 -4.31
C SER A 354 -16.18 -0.05 -3.88
N PRO A 355 -17.19 0.32 -3.06
CA PRO A 355 -17.24 1.64 -2.44
C PRO A 355 -15.98 1.94 -1.63
N MET A 356 -15.53 3.19 -1.68
CA MET A 356 -14.37 3.70 -0.96
C MET A 356 -14.81 4.64 0.16
N ASP A 357 -14.24 4.47 1.36
CA ASP A 357 -14.35 5.49 2.43
C ASP A 357 -13.62 6.78 2.02
N ILE A 358 -14.04 7.92 2.58
CA ILE A 358 -13.42 9.23 2.31
C ILE A 358 -12.88 9.80 3.63
N ALA A 359 -11.59 10.09 3.64
CA ALA A 359 -10.93 10.85 4.70
C ALA A 359 -10.71 12.30 4.25
N TYR A 360 -11.22 13.28 4.99
CA TYR A 360 -11.06 14.69 4.68
C TYR A 360 -9.93 15.31 5.50
N ARG A 361 -8.85 15.74 4.84
CA ARG A 361 -7.67 16.35 5.49
C ARG A 361 -7.66 17.87 5.28
N HIS A 362 -7.64 18.65 6.37
CA HIS A 362 -7.32 20.09 6.35
C HIS A 362 -5.92 20.35 6.92
N ASP A 363 -5.25 21.43 6.58
CA ASP A 363 -3.83 21.68 6.94
C ASP A 363 -3.60 22.01 8.43
N GLY A 364 -4.57 22.62 9.11
CA GLY A 364 -4.47 23.03 10.52
C GLY A 364 -4.06 24.49 10.71
N PHE A 365 -3.92 25.24 9.62
CA PHE A 365 -3.54 26.65 9.65
C PHE A 365 -4.53 27.52 8.86
N SER A 366 -4.84 27.14 7.62
CA SER A 366 -5.65 27.94 6.71
C SER A 366 -7.11 28.08 7.16
N ILE A 367 -7.60 27.18 8.02
CA ILE A 367 -8.92 27.30 8.65
C ILE A 367 -9.05 28.56 9.52
N PHE A 368 -7.94 29.07 10.07
CA PHE A 368 -7.90 30.28 10.90
C PHE A 368 -7.46 31.53 10.13
N TYR A 369 -7.04 31.40 8.87
CA TYR A 369 -6.64 32.51 7.99
C TYR A 369 -7.88 33.26 7.45
N LYS A 370 -8.76 33.71 8.34
CA LYS A 370 -10.02 34.41 8.04
C LYS A 370 -10.12 35.64 8.93
N LYS A 371 -10.77 36.70 8.45
CA LYS A 371 -10.91 37.94 9.22
C LYS A 371 -11.63 37.66 10.55
N PRO A 372 -11.04 38.02 11.72
CA PRO A 372 -11.63 37.83 13.04
C PRO A 372 -12.91 38.66 13.27
N PRO A 373 -13.74 38.31 14.26
CA PRO A 373 -13.58 37.14 15.14
C PRO A 373 -14.06 35.83 14.48
N MET A 374 -13.36 34.73 14.78
CA MET A 374 -13.87 33.37 14.58
C MET A 374 -14.40 32.85 15.92
N ASP A 375 -15.71 32.71 16.02
CA ASP A 375 -16.36 32.08 17.17
C ASP A 375 -16.68 30.60 16.90
N ARG A 376 -17.18 29.92 17.93
CA ARG A 376 -17.59 28.52 17.87
C ARG A 376 -18.62 28.24 16.76
N ALA A 377 -19.60 29.12 16.59
CA ALA A 377 -20.67 28.92 15.61
C ALA A 377 -20.11 29.01 14.18
N GLU A 378 -19.24 29.98 13.92
CA GLU A 378 -18.58 30.12 12.63
C GLU A 378 -17.62 28.96 12.34
N TYR A 379 -16.90 28.49 13.35
CA TYR A 379 -16.00 27.33 13.25
C TYR A 379 -16.77 26.07 12.81
N PHE A 380 -17.89 25.76 13.46
CA PHE A 380 -18.71 24.59 13.14
C PHE A 380 -19.36 24.72 11.77
N ARG A 381 -20.00 25.86 11.49
CA ARG A 381 -20.69 26.13 10.23
C ARG A 381 -19.79 25.98 9.00
N ARG A 382 -18.50 26.29 9.13
CA ARG A 382 -17.53 26.20 8.03
C ARG A 382 -16.87 24.84 7.91
N TYR A 383 -16.48 24.23 9.03
CA TYR A 383 -15.51 23.14 9.02
C TYR A 383 -16.04 21.83 9.60
N VAL A 384 -17.23 21.83 10.21
CA VAL A 384 -17.86 20.64 10.80
C VAL A 384 -19.18 20.33 10.10
N ASP A 385 -20.16 21.25 10.17
CA ASP A 385 -21.52 21.06 9.68
C ASP A 385 -21.61 20.58 8.22
N PRO A 386 -20.72 21.00 7.29
CA PRO A 386 -20.77 20.50 5.91
C PRO A 386 -20.61 18.98 5.78
N PHE A 387 -20.12 18.29 6.81
CA PHE A 387 -19.94 16.83 6.83
C PHE A 387 -21.09 16.05 7.48
N ALA A 388 -22.10 16.72 8.05
CA ALA A 388 -23.15 16.05 8.81
C ALA A 388 -23.91 14.98 7.98
N ASN A 389 -24.10 15.24 6.69
CA ASN A 389 -24.79 14.34 5.76
C ASN A 389 -23.88 13.85 4.62
N SER A 390 -22.57 13.87 4.80
CA SER A 390 -21.61 13.40 3.81
C SER A 390 -21.22 11.93 4.00
N ASN A 391 -20.64 11.35 2.94
CA ASN A 391 -19.99 10.04 2.95
C ASN A 391 -18.58 10.07 3.55
N VAL A 392 -18.09 11.23 4.01
CA VAL A 392 -16.82 11.34 4.72
C VAL A 392 -16.91 10.56 6.03
N GLY A 393 -16.10 9.53 6.20
CA GLY A 393 -16.04 8.74 7.43
C GLY A 393 -15.10 9.32 8.49
N THR A 394 -14.06 10.04 8.06
CA THR A 394 -12.99 10.52 8.95
C THR A 394 -12.57 11.95 8.63
N LEU A 395 -12.53 12.82 9.65
CA LEU A 395 -11.92 14.14 9.59
C LEU A 395 -10.47 14.05 10.09
N VAL A 396 -9.51 14.30 9.22
CA VAL A 396 -8.07 14.28 9.53
C VAL A 396 -7.63 15.72 9.85
N TRP A 397 -7.58 16.02 11.14
CA TRP A 397 -7.58 17.38 11.68
C TRP A 397 -6.17 17.90 11.98
N GLY A 398 -5.66 18.84 11.18
CA GLY A 398 -4.32 19.40 11.37
C GLY A 398 -4.21 20.23 12.65
N VAL A 399 -3.15 20.01 13.43
CA VAL A 399 -2.90 20.73 14.69
C VAL A 399 -2.01 21.97 14.54
N GLY A 400 -1.51 22.23 13.35
CA GLY A 400 -0.64 23.36 13.02
C GLY A 400 0.66 22.94 12.32
N PRO A 401 1.49 23.93 11.96
CA PRO A 401 2.74 23.69 11.24
C PRO A 401 3.85 23.21 12.19
N GLY A 402 4.06 21.89 12.23
CA GLY A 402 5.26 21.15 12.68
C GLY A 402 5.80 21.38 14.10
N SER A 403 6.13 22.61 14.45
CA SER A 403 6.76 23.04 15.70
C SER A 403 6.06 24.22 16.37
N VAL A 404 5.06 24.82 15.71
CA VAL A 404 4.08 25.73 16.31
C VAL A 404 2.66 25.25 16.00
N PHE A 405 1.71 25.58 16.87
CA PHE A 405 0.40 24.92 16.88
C PHE A 405 -0.75 25.91 16.86
N CYS A 406 -1.88 25.46 16.30
CA CYS A 406 -3.12 26.25 16.19
C CYS A 406 -4.22 25.65 17.08
N TYR A 407 -3.85 25.11 18.24
CA TYR A 407 -4.76 24.59 19.25
C TYR A 407 -4.24 24.92 20.66
N GLU A 408 -5.04 24.61 21.67
CA GLU A 408 -4.86 24.82 23.10
C GLU A 408 -3.75 23.97 23.74
N THR A 409 -2.59 23.88 23.07
CA THR A 409 -1.44 23.10 23.56
C THR A 409 -0.84 23.68 24.84
N LYS A 410 -0.41 22.80 25.75
CA LYS A 410 0.36 23.09 26.96
C LYS A 410 1.82 22.65 26.85
N VAL A 411 2.12 21.81 25.87
CA VAL A 411 3.47 21.27 25.61
C VAL A 411 4.19 22.10 24.55
N GLY A 412 3.47 22.50 23.49
CA GLY A 412 4.01 23.23 22.35
C GLY A 412 3.97 24.74 22.52
N GLN A 413 4.26 25.45 21.42
CA GLN A 413 4.08 26.90 21.30
C GLN A 413 2.88 27.19 20.39
N ILE A 414 1.98 28.07 20.82
CA ILE A 414 0.86 28.50 19.98
C ILE A 414 1.38 29.48 18.92
N PHE A 415 0.87 29.37 17.69
CA PHE A 415 1.24 30.27 16.60
C PHE A 415 1.05 31.74 17.01
N GLY A 416 2.10 32.56 16.82
CA GLY A 416 2.11 33.99 17.17
C GLY A 416 2.39 34.31 18.65
N GLU A 417 2.47 33.30 19.52
CA GLU A 417 2.83 33.45 20.93
C GLU A 417 4.26 33.97 21.07
N GLY A 418 4.46 35.00 21.90
CA GLY A 418 5.77 35.57 22.20
C GLY A 418 6.38 36.47 21.12
N LEU A 419 5.69 36.73 20.01
CA LEU A 419 6.20 37.62 18.95
C LEU A 419 6.17 39.09 19.38
N THR A 420 7.32 39.77 19.21
CA THR A 420 7.45 41.21 19.42
C THR A 420 6.68 42.03 18.38
N GLY A 421 6.44 43.32 18.65
CA GLY A 421 5.80 44.22 17.69
C GLY A 421 6.54 44.32 16.35
N ALA A 422 7.89 44.34 16.39
CA ALA A 422 8.73 44.34 15.19
C ALA A 422 8.59 43.04 14.38
N GLN A 423 8.55 41.88 15.05
CA GLN A 423 8.35 40.59 14.39
C GLN A 423 6.94 40.45 13.80
N ARG A 424 5.91 40.93 14.50
CA ARG A 424 4.52 40.97 13.98
C ARG A 424 4.42 41.81 12.71
N ALA A 425 5.19 42.89 12.59
CA ALA A 425 5.21 43.74 11.39
C ALA A 425 5.78 43.04 10.14
N LEU A 426 6.49 41.91 10.29
CA LEU A 426 6.98 41.10 9.17
C LEU A 426 5.89 40.22 8.54
N LEU A 427 4.78 39.98 9.27
CA LEU A 427 3.79 38.97 8.92
C LEU A 427 2.73 39.52 7.97
N ARG A 428 2.04 38.60 7.28
CA ARG A 428 0.87 38.96 6.48
C ARG A 428 -0.28 39.24 7.43
N GLU A 429 -1.19 40.12 7.01
CA GLU A 429 -2.41 40.44 7.77
C GLU A 429 -3.21 39.19 8.18
N GLY A 430 -3.35 38.21 7.27
CA GLY A 430 -4.06 36.98 7.62
C GLY A 430 -3.28 36.06 8.58
N ASP A 431 -1.96 36.16 8.65
CA ASP A 431 -1.19 35.44 9.68
C ASP A 431 -1.52 36.03 11.07
N LEU A 432 -1.66 37.35 11.17
CA LEU A 432 -2.07 38.01 12.42
C LEU A 432 -3.48 37.56 12.84
N TRP A 433 -4.39 37.39 11.87
CA TRP A 433 -5.72 36.86 12.11
C TRP A 433 -5.73 35.43 12.64
N VAL A 434 -4.81 34.57 12.18
CA VAL A 434 -4.69 33.20 12.69
C VAL A 434 -4.49 33.22 14.21
N HIS A 435 -3.53 34.01 14.69
CA HIS A 435 -3.26 34.11 16.12
C HIS A 435 -4.48 34.63 16.90
N GLU A 436 -5.14 35.68 16.41
CA GLU A 436 -6.33 36.25 17.04
C GLU A 436 -7.49 35.25 17.12
N ASN A 437 -7.77 34.53 16.02
CA ASN A 437 -8.82 33.51 15.97
C ASN A 437 -8.51 32.31 16.88
N VAL A 438 -7.27 31.80 16.86
CA VAL A 438 -6.86 30.69 17.71
C VAL A 438 -7.01 31.08 19.18
N MET A 439 -6.50 32.25 19.60
CA MET A 439 -6.61 32.69 20.98
C MET A 439 -8.05 32.98 21.40
N GLY A 440 -8.88 33.52 20.50
CA GLY A 440 -10.32 33.69 20.73
C GLY A 440 -11.02 32.35 21.00
N LEU A 441 -10.70 31.31 20.22
CA LEU A 441 -11.25 29.97 20.42
C LEU A 441 -10.65 29.26 21.66
N VAL A 442 -9.39 29.49 22.00
CA VAL A 442 -8.78 29.00 23.26
C VAL A 442 -9.55 29.54 24.47
N ALA A 443 -9.91 30.83 24.46
CA ALA A 443 -10.75 31.42 25.49
C ALA A 443 -12.20 30.85 25.51
N ALA A 444 -12.64 30.23 24.41
CA ALA A 444 -13.99 29.69 24.23
C ALA A 444 -14.06 28.14 24.25
N GLY A 445 -13.02 27.46 24.76
CA GLY A 445 -13.01 26.01 24.95
C GLY A 445 -11.88 25.25 24.26
N GLY A 446 -11.13 25.92 23.36
CA GLY A 446 -9.99 25.32 22.66
C GLY A 446 -10.33 24.83 21.24
N PRO A 447 -9.58 25.23 20.19
CA PRO A 447 -9.81 24.75 18.83
C PRO A 447 -9.90 23.22 18.67
N MET A 448 -9.03 22.46 19.33
CA MET A 448 -8.98 21.00 19.16
C MET A 448 -10.16 20.31 19.87
N ALA A 449 -10.44 20.68 21.12
CA ALA A 449 -11.59 20.19 21.88
C ALA A 449 -12.91 20.52 21.17
N LEU A 450 -13.04 21.73 20.63
CA LEU A 450 -14.19 22.13 19.83
C LEU A 450 -14.32 21.31 18.55
N ALA A 451 -13.22 21.01 17.86
CA ALA A 451 -13.25 20.18 16.66
C ALA A 451 -13.70 18.75 16.98
N VAL A 452 -13.18 18.16 18.06
CA VAL A 452 -13.58 16.84 18.56
C VAL A 452 -15.07 16.82 18.88
N GLU A 453 -15.54 17.79 19.67
CA GLU A 453 -16.95 17.91 20.03
C GLU A 453 -17.84 18.02 18.78
N GLY A 454 -17.47 18.90 17.85
CA GLY A 454 -18.21 19.10 16.61
C GLY A 454 -18.29 17.81 15.78
N ALA A 455 -17.16 17.14 15.57
CA ALA A 455 -17.09 15.89 14.81
C ALA A 455 -17.93 14.78 15.44
N HIS A 456 -17.81 14.58 16.76
CA HIS A 456 -18.60 13.59 17.49
C HIS A 456 -20.09 13.92 17.47
N GLY A 457 -20.45 15.21 17.56
CA GLY A 457 -21.84 15.69 17.46
C GLY A 457 -22.52 15.36 16.13
N ILE A 458 -21.75 15.23 15.05
CA ILE A 458 -22.24 14.78 13.73
C ILE A 458 -21.90 13.31 13.41
N GLY A 459 -21.47 12.54 14.41
CA GLY A 459 -21.18 11.11 14.28
C GLY A 459 -19.95 10.76 13.43
N LYS A 460 -18.98 11.68 13.32
CA LYS A 460 -17.75 11.49 12.55
C LYS A 460 -16.55 11.27 13.46
N LYS A 461 -15.59 10.47 12.99
CA LYS A 461 -14.29 10.33 13.67
C LYS A 461 -13.41 11.54 13.40
N LEU A 462 -12.64 11.96 14.39
CA LEU A 462 -11.63 12.99 14.25
C LEU A 462 -10.25 12.47 14.63
N ILE A 463 -9.32 12.53 13.68
CA ILE A 463 -7.94 12.06 13.84
C ILE A 463 -6.99 13.25 13.82
N ALA A 464 -6.23 13.46 14.90
CA ALA A 464 -5.31 14.59 14.99
C ALA A 464 -4.07 14.37 14.10
N ARG A 465 -3.85 15.24 13.12
CA ARG A 465 -2.70 15.17 12.21
C ARG A 465 -1.58 16.10 12.64
N LEU A 466 -0.37 15.55 12.73
CA LEU A 466 0.87 16.29 12.89
C LEU A 466 1.75 16.17 11.64
N GLU A 467 2.26 17.29 11.14
CA GLU A 467 3.33 17.29 10.14
C GLU A 467 4.68 17.04 10.82
N MET A 468 5.35 15.96 10.44
CA MET A 468 6.39 15.38 11.29
C MET A 468 7.69 16.21 11.28
N ASN A 469 7.97 16.97 10.22
CA ASN A 469 9.20 17.80 10.17
C ASN A 469 9.02 19.16 9.48
N HIS A 470 7.84 19.76 9.59
CA HIS A 470 7.52 21.03 8.94
C HIS A 470 8.24 22.22 9.61
N GLU A 471 9.38 22.62 9.05
CA GLU A 471 10.18 23.76 9.51
C GLU A 471 10.56 24.69 8.35
N TYR A 472 10.54 25.99 8.59
CA TYR A 472 10.79 27.00 7.55
C TYR A 472 12.14 27.71 7.72
N GLY A 473 12.97 27.64 6.68
CA GLY A 473 14.26 28.32 6.63
C GLY A 473 14.30 29.50 5.65
N PRO A 474 15.44 30.20 5.58
CA PRO A 474 16.63 30.05 6.45
C PRO A 474 16.40 30.59 7.88
N ALA A 475 17.22 30.16 8.84
CA ALA A 475 17.18 30.63 10.23
C ALA A 475 17.73 32.05 10.37
N LYS A 476 16.88 33.05 10.08
CA LYS A 476 17.22 34.48 10.14
C LYS A 476 16.08 35.27 10.75
N GLU A 477 16.41 36.25 11.58
CA GLU A 477 15.43 37.09 12.29
C GLU A 477 14.62 38.02 11.35
N ASP A 478 15.10 38.26 10.13
CA ASP A 478 14.39 39.01 9.08
C ASP A 478 13.54 38.10 8.17
N ASN A 479 13.60 36.78 8.34
CA ASN A 479 12.79 35.84 7.59
C ASN A 479 11.46 35.59 8.31
N TRP A 480 10.39 36.20 7.81
CA TRP A 480 9.04 36.08 8.39
C TRP A 480 8.58 34.62 8.59
N LYS A 481 8.98 33.69 7.71
CA LYS A 481 8.61 32.27 7.86
C LYS A 481 9.30 31.62 9.05
N TRP A 482 10.59 31.89 9.24
CA TRP A 482 11.35 31.42 10.41
C TRP A 482 10.78 32.02 11.71
N VAL A 483 10.47 33.31 11.69
CA VAL A 483 9.95 34.02 12.86
C VAL A 483 8.61 33.45 13.30
N ALA A 484 7.65 33.27 12.38
CA ALA A 484 6.29 32.87 12.73
C ALA A 484 6.02 31.36 12.78
N PHE A 485 6.69 30.55 11.96
CA PHE A 485 6.32 29.14 11.74
C PHE A 485 7.30 28.13 12.35
N VAL A 486 8.31 28.60 13.09
CA VAL A 486 9.29 27.72 13.75
C VAL A 486 9.24 27.93 15.26
N GLY A 487 9.05 26.85 16.00
CA GLY A 487 8.86 26.84 17.45
C GLY A 487 10.16 26.89 18.26
N ARG A 488 10.01 27.10 19.57
CA ARG A 488 11.11 27.20 20.54
C ARG A 488 12.10 26.03 20.50
N LEU A 489 11.62 24.78 20.48
CA LEU A 489 12.49 23.59 20.45
C LEU A 489 13.55 23.72 19.34
N ASN A 490 13.12 24.11 18.14
CA ASN A 490 14.03 24.24 17.01
C ASN A 490 14.95 25.46 17.17
N LYS A 491 14.40 26.62 17.57
CA LYS A 491 15.15 27.88 17.71
C LYS A 491 16.25 27.80 18.76
N GLU A 492 15.93 27.22 19.91
CA GLU A 492 16.79 27.15 21.10
C GLU A 492 17.82 26.00 21.01
N HIS A 493 17.54 24.96 20.22
CA HIS A 493 18.40 23.78 20.08
C HIS A 493 18.86 23.57 18.63
N PRO A 494 19.78 24.41 18.11
CA PRO A 494 20.36 24.20 16.79
C PRO A 494 21.07 22.85 16.63
N GLU A 495 21.54 22.23 17.71
CA GLU A 495 22.14 20.90 17.75
C GLU A 495 21.16 19.78 17.35
N TYR A 496 19.84 20.01 17.46
CA TYR A 496 18.82 19.06 17.05
C TYR A 496 18.48 19.12 15.55
N ARG A 497 19.16 19.97 14.77
CA ARG A 497 18.89 20.16 13.34
C ARG A 497 19.74 19.24 12.47
N ILE A 498 19.24 18.94 11.27
CA ILE A 498 20.01 18.23 10.23
C ILE A 498 21.07 19.18 9.66
N GLY A 499 22.32 18.95 10.03
CA GLY A 499 23.45 19.74 9.54
C GLY A 499 23.30 21.23 9.82
N ARG A 500 23.40 22.07 8.78
CA ARG A 500 23.19 23.53 8.88
C ARG A 500 21.78 23.97 8.46
N GLY A 501 20.88 23.02 8.25
CA GLY A 501 19.50 23.28 7.87
C GLY A 501 18.62 23.72 9.05
N VAL A 502 17.31 23.76 8.82
CA VAL A 502 16.30 24.03 9.86
C VAL A 502 15.45 22.81 10.21
N LEU A 503 15.51 21.74 9.43
CA LEU A 503 14.75 20.53 9.70
C LEU A 503 15.33 19.80 10.91
N LEU A 504 14.47 19.25 11.77
CA LEU A 504 14.90 18.51 12.96
C LEU A 504 15.42 17.12 12.57
N ASP A 505 16.41 16.63 13.30
CA ASP A 505 17.05 15.33 13.11
C ASP A 505 16.48 14.33 14.14
N TYR A 506 15.75 13.33 13.64
CA TYR A 506 15.08 12.31 14.44
C TYR A 506 16.03 11.36 15.15
N LYS A 507 17.35 11.44 14.94
CA LYS A 507 18.33 10.71 15.77
C LYS A 507 18.30 11.17 17.22
N HIS A 508 17.95 12.44 17.48
CA HIS A 508 17.82 12.98 18.82
C HIS A 508 16.53 12.50 19.48
N ARG A 509 16.67 11.95 20.69
CA ARG A 509 15.53 11.45 21.45
C ARG A 509 14.57 12.58 21.80
N GLU A 510 15.08 13.77 22.08
CA GLU A 510 14.35 14.97 22.46
C GLU A 510 13.39 15.44 21.35
N VAL A 511 13.81 15.31 20.08
CA VAL A 511 12.93 15.58 18.92
C VAL A 511 11.76 14.60 18.91
N ARG A 512 12.04 13.30 19.10
CA ARG A 512 11.02 12.24 19.12
C ARG A 512 10.06 12.39 20.31
N ASP A 513 10.60 12.65 21.49
CA ASP A 513 9.84 12.80 22.74
C ASP A 513 8.91 14.03 22.65
N PHE A 514 9.36 15.14 22.04
CA PHE A 514 8.51 16.30 21.78
C PHE A 514 7.32 15.97 20.87
N LYS A 515 7.57 15.29 19.74
CA LYS A 515 6.50 14.88 18.81
C LYS A 515 5.51 13.93 19.50
N LEU A 516 6.01 12.97 20.28
CA LEU A 516 5.19 12.04 21.05
C LEU A 516 4.31 12.76 22.08
N ALA A 517 4.84 13.79 22.76
CA ALA A 517 4.09 14.56 23.73
C ALA A 517 2.94 15.37 23.11
N ILE A 518 3.17 16.00 21.95
CA ILE A 518 2.12 16.67 21.17
C ILE A 518 1.02 15.68 20.75
N LEU A 519 1.40 14.52 20.21
CA LEU A 519 0.45 13.49 19.79
C LEU A 519 -0.37 12.93 20.98
N ARG A 520 0.25 12.81 22.17
CA ARG A 520 -0.46 12.39 23.38
C ARG A 520 -1.50 13.42 23.83
N GLU A 521 -1.15 14.71 23.78
CA GLU A 521 -2.05 15.77 24.20
C GLU A 521 -3.34 15.80 23.36
N THR A 522 -3.24 15.57 22.05
CA THR A 522 -4.42 15.60 21.16
C THR A 522 -5.40 14.46 21.43
N VAL A 523 -4.92 13.26 21.76
CA VAL A 523 -5.81 12.14 22.16
C VAL A 523 -6.36 12.30 23.58
N GLN A 524 -5.65 13.01 24.46
CA GLN A 524 -6.17 13.40 25.78
C GLN A 524 -7.28 14.47 25.67
N LEU A 525 -7.25 15.27 24.61
CA LEU A 525 -8.32 16.20 24.23
C LEU A 525 -9.49 15.51 23.51
N GLY A 526 -9.45 14.19 23.32
CA GLY A 526 -10.57 13.38 22.83
C GLY A 526 -10.50 12.97 21.36
N ALA A 527 -9.40 13.25 20.65
CA ALA A 527 -9.22 12.74 19.28
C ALA A 527 -9.31 11.20 19.23
N ASP A 528 -9.84 10.65 18.14
CA ASP A 528 -10.01 9.20 17.93
C ASP A 528 -8.72 8.47 17.56
N GLY A 529 -7.61 9.19 17.55
CA GLY A 529 -6.33 8.72 17.10
C GLY A 529 -5.47 9.84 16.56
N VAL A 530 -4.34 9.46 15.98
CA VAL A 530 -3.38 10.41 15.39
C VAL A 530 -2.96 10.01 13.98
N SER A 531 -2.54 11.01 13.20
CA SER A 531 -1.98 10.84 11.87
C SER A 531 -0.58 11.45 11.80
N LEU A 532 0.42 10.60 11.51
CA LEU A 532 1.81 11.00 11.29
C LEU A 532 2.01 11.34 9.81
N ASP A 533 2.15 12.62 9.50
CA ASP A 533 2.36 13.07 8.12
C ASP A 533 3.85 13.21 7.80
N PHE A 534 4.42 12.13 7.24
CA PHE A 534 5.81 12.06 6.80
C PHE A 534 6.01 12.50 5.34
N ALA A 535 4.94 12.82 4.62
CA ALA A 535 5.05 13.23 3.22
C ALA A 535 5.33 14.73 3.06
N VAL A 536 5.26 15.51 4.14
CA VAL A 536 5.52 16.96 4.11
C VAL A 536 6.87 17.27 4.79
N TYR A 537 7.70 18.07 4.12
CA TYR A 537 9.03 18.53 4.56
C TYR A 537 10.04 17.43 4.97
N PRO A 538 10.22 16.33 4.20
CA PRO A 538 11.41 15.48 4.39
C PRO A 538 12.71 16.26 4.06
N PRO A 539 13.89 15.83 4.54
CA PRO A 539 14.20 14.57 5.27
C PRO A 539 13.95 14.62 6.79
N PHE A 540 14.06 13.46 7.45
CA PHE A 540 13.95 13.28 8.91
C PHE A 540 15.28 13.00 9.61
N PHE A 541 16.32 12.66 8.85
CA PHE A 541 17.65 12.34 9.32
C PHE A 541 18.69 12.90 8.34
N ALA A 542 19.92 13.10 8.82
CA ALA A 542 21.06 13.41 7.93
C ALA A 542 21.38 12.22 7.00
N ASN A 543 21.36 11.00 7.55
CA ASN A 543 21.43 9.74 6.82
C ASN A 543 20.20 8.91 7.20
N PRO A 544 19.49 8.28 6.24
CA PRO A 544 18.29 7.50 6.56
C PRO A 544 18.54 6.44 7.64
N GLU A 545 17.76 6.47 8.72
CA GLU A 545 17.78 5.46 9.79
C GLU A 545 16.41 4.78 9.95
N PRO A 546 16.08 3.79 9.10
CA PRO A 546 14.79 3.09 9.14
C PRO A 546 14.47 2.50 10.52
N GLY A 547 15.46 1.88 11.18
CA GLY A 547 15.27 1.28 12.51
C GLY A 547 14.87 2.29 13.58
N THR A 548 15.50 3.46 13.60
CA THR A 548 15.19 4.55 14.55
C THR A 548 13.78 5.09 14.33
N MET A 549 13.37 5.27 13.07
CA MET A 549 12.00 5.71 12.77
C MET A 549 10.95 4.63 13.10
N THR A 550 11.23 3.36 12.81
CA THR A 550 10.33 2.26 13.20
C THR A 550 10.17 2.18 14.72
N ALA A 551 11.25 2.32 15.49
CA ALA A 551 11.18 2.38 16.95
C ALA A 551 10.32 3.57 17.44
N PHE A 552 10.37 4.71 16.75
CA PHE A 552 9.49 5.85 17.05
C PHE A 552 8.02 5.51 16.77
N VAL A 553 7.69 4.88 15.64
CA VAL A 553 6.31 4.47 15.32
C VAL A 553 5.79 3.46 16.35
N ARG A 554 6.61 2.50 16.80
CA ARG A 554 6.27 1.60 17.93
C ARG A 554 5.96 2.37 19.21
N ALA A 555 6.78 3.38 19.55
CA ALA A 555 6.54 4.22 20.72
C ALA A 555 5.22 5.01 20.62
N VAL A 556 4.83 5.45 19.42
CA VAL A 556 3.51 6.08 19.19
C VAL A 556 2.38 5.06 19.37
N ARG A 557 2.49 3.85 18.80
CA ARG A 557 1.50 2.78 19.00
C ARG A 557 1.31 2.43 20.48
N ALA A 558 2.39 2.17 21.20
CA ALA A 558 2.37 1.88 22.63
C ALA A 558 1.78 3.05 23.46
N MET A 559 2.04 4.30 23.06
CA MET A 559 1.41 5.47 23.68
C MET A 559 -0.11 5.43 23.50
N LEU A 560 -0.58 5.19 22.29
CA LEU A 560 -2.00 5.11 21.98
C LEU A 560 -2.68 3.95 22.69
N ASP A 561 -2.04 2.79 22.80
CA ASP A 561 -2.61 1.63 23.51
C ASP A 561 -2.80 1.93 25.00
N LYS A 562 -1.81 2.58 25.62
CA LYS A 562 -1.92 3.04 27.01
C LYS A 562 -3.03 4.07 27.22
N GLU A 563 -3.22 5.01 26.29
CA GLU A 563 -4.32 5.97 26.41
C GLU A 563 -5.67 5.32 26.06
N ALA A 564 -5.71 4.37 25.14
CA ALA A 564 -6.89 3.58 24.77
C ALA A 564 -7.44 2.77 25.95
N GLU A 565 -6.55 2.12 26.71
CA GLU A 565 -6.90 1.41 27.96
C GLU A 565 -7.58 2.32 28.98
N LYS A 566 -7.03 3.53 29.19
CA LYS A 566 -7.62 4.52 30.11
C LYS A 566 -8.97 5.04 29.62
N GLN A 567 -9.14 5.17 28.31
CA GLN A 567 -10.35 5.71 27.69
C GLN A 567 -11.42 4.64 27.40
N GLY A 568 -11.09 3.34 27.56
CA GLY A 568 -11.99 2.24 27.27
C GLY A 568 -12.37 2.12 25.78
N ARG A 569 -11.52 2.61 24.86
CA ARG A 569 -11.78 2.62 23.41
C ARG A 569 -10.48 2.55 22.61
N ARG A 570 -10.50 1.92 21.42
CA ARG A 570 -9.34 1.88 20.51
C ARG A 570 -9.03 3.27 19.95
N LEU A 571 -7.75 3.62 19.90
CA LEU A 571 -7.24 4.82 19.24
C LEU A 571 -6.49 4.44 17.95
N GLU A 572 -6.83 5.07 16.84
CA GLU A 572 -6.26 4.78 15.52
C GLU A 572 -4.88 5.45 15.31
N LEU A 573 -3.93 4.75 14.70
CA LEU A 573 -2.68 5.29 14.17
C LEU A 573 -2.69 5.29 12.65
N MET A 574 -2.70 6.48 12.07
CA MET A 574 -2.61 6.68 10.63
C MET A 574 -1.21 7.16 10.24
N VAL A 575 -0.69 6.70 9.11
CA VAL A 575 0.58 7.22 8.58
C VAL A 575 0.44 7.63 7.12
N ARG A 576 1.05 8.76 6.78
CA ARG A 576 1.05 9.29 5.43
C ARG A 576 2.47 9.37 4.91
N VAL A 577 2.74 8.67 3.82
CA VAL A 577 4.09 8.45 3.29
C VAL A 577 4.15 8.72 1.79
N PRO A 578 5.32 9.12 1.25
CA PRO A 578 5.53 9.09 -0.18
C PRO A 578 5.31 7.68 -0.74
N ALA A 579 4.50 7.55 -1.79
CA ALA A 579 4.22 6.30 -2.50
C ALA A 579 5.49 5.71 -3.11
N THR A 580 6.50 6.53 -3.38
CA THR A 580 7.81 6.05 -3.87
C THR A 580 8.93 6.69 -3.07
N GLY A 581 10.03 5.94 -2.89
CA GLY A 581 11.23 6.44 -2.23
C GLY A 581 11.11 6.67 -0.71
N ALA A 582 10.11 6.09 -0.05
CA ALA A 582 9.92 6.20 1.40
C ALA A 582 11.10 5.65 2.22
N LEU A 583 11.64 4.48 1.85
CA LEU A 583 12.79 3.88 2.54
C LEU A 583 14.05 4.77 2.47
N ALA A 584 14.24 5.49 1.36
CA ALA A 584 15.33 6.46 1.20
C ALA A 584 15.20 7.69 2.10
N LEU A 585 14.07 7.85 2.79
CA LEU A 585 13.84 8.86 3.83
C LEU A 585 13.91 8.27 5.25
N GLY A 586 14.19 6.97 5.38
CA GLY A 586 14.16 6.25 6.66
C GLY A 586 12.76 5.79 7.05
N LEU A 587 11.80 5.70 6.12
CA LEU A 587 10.42 5.30 6.40
C LEU A 587 10.18 3.87 5.92
N ASP A 588 10.25 2.90 6.84
CA ASP A 588 10.01 1.48 6.55
C ASP A 588 8.55 1.10 6.83
N TRP A 589 7.66 1.59 5.96
CA TRP A 589 6.22 1.41 6.10
C TRP A 589 5.78 -0.05 5.92
N GLU A 590 6.56 -0.87 5.20
CA GLU A 590 6.28 -2.30 5.04
C GLU A 590 6.38 -3.00 6.41
N THR A 591 7.47 -2.75 7.14
CA THR A 591 7.63 -3.26 8.52
C THR A 591 6.51 -2.78 9.44
N TRP A 592 6.06 -1.52 9.32
CA TRP A 592 4.97 -1.01 10.16
C TRP A 592 3.63 -1.71 9.91
N MET A 593 3.37 -2.13 8.66
CA MET A 593 2.18 -2.91 8.29
C MET A 593 2.34 -4.38 8.74
N ASP A 594 3.52 -4.97 8.58
CA ASP A 594 3.81 -6.34 9.00
C ASP A 594 3.67 -6.53 10.51
N GLU A 595 4.16 -5.56 11.28
CA GLU A 595 4.06 -5.54 12.74
C GLU A 595 2.70 -5.01 13.25
N GLN A 596 1.77 -4.68 12.35
CA GLN A 596 0.44 -4.16 12.71
C GLN A 596 0.51 -2.92 13.61
N LEU A 597 1.54 -2.08 13.43
CA LEU A 597 1.72 -0.86 14.22
C LEU A 597 0.71 0.22 13.83
N ILE A 598 0.26 0.20 12.58
CA ILE A 598 -0.61 1.23 12.00
C ILE A 598 -1.98 0.64 11.68
N ASP A 599 -3.01 1.50 11.70
CA ASP A 599 -4.38 1.13 11.38
C ASP A 599 -4.74 1.48 9.92
N ARG A 600 -4.13 2.52 9.34
CA ARG A 600 -4.32 2.94 7.94
C ARG A 600 -3.08 3.60 7.37
N ILE A 601 -2.83 3.41 6.07
CA ILE A 601 -1.73 4.05 5.34
C ILE A 601 -2.25 4.93 4.20
N PHE A 602 -1.65 6.11 4.05
CA PHE A 602 -2.03 7.14 3.08
C PHE A 602 -0.86 7.43 2.12
N PRO A 603 -0.70 6.65 1.03
CA PRO A 603 0.33 6.93 0.04
C PRO A 603 0.01 8.21 -0.74
N THR A 604 1.04 9.01 -1.01
CA THR A 604 0.95 10.29 -1.74
C THR A 604 2.20 10.54 -2.56
N HIS A 605 2.22 11.54 -3.43
CA HIS A 605 3.47 11.96 -4.09
C HIS A 605 4.50 12.48 -3.08
N ARG A 606 5.76 12.63 -3.55
CA ARG A 606 6.80 13.39 -2.85
C ARG A 606 6.70 14.90 -3.11
N ARG A 607 6.33 15.32 -4.32
CA ARG A 607 5.93 16.70 -4.63
C ARG A 607 4.62 16.71 -5.40
N PHE A 608 3.76 17.70 -5.10
CA PHE A 608 2.40 17.78 -5.63
C PHE A 608 2.33 17.71 -7.16
N SER A 609 3.34 18.30 -7.82
CA SER A 609 3.42 18.45 -9.27
C SER A 609 4.19 17.34 -9.99
N ASP A 610 4.57 16.24 -9.32
CA ASP A 610 5.39 15.21 -9.96
C ASP A 610 4.55 14.30 -10.87
N HIS A 611 3.40 13.82 -10.38
CA HIS A 611 2.56 12.83 -11.05
C HIS A 611 1.07 13.16 -10.90
N PHE A 612 0.32 13.03 -11.99
CA PHE A 612 -1.14 12.99 -11.94
C PHE A 612 -1.62 11.62 -11.47
N ASP A 613 -1.02 10.55 -12.00
CA ASP A 613 -1.33 9.18 -11.62
C ASP A 613 -0.31 8.65 -10.60
N ILE A 614 -0.70 8.62 -9.32
CA ILE A 614 0.15 8.06 -8.27
C ILE A 614 -0.01 6.54 -8.31
N ARG A 615 1.02 5.83 -8.77
CA ARG A 615 1.06 4.36 -8.77
C ARG A 615 1.17 3.83 -7.33
N VAL A 616 0.09 3.23 -6.82
CA VAL A 616 -0.04 2.77 -5.43
C VAL A 616 -0.19 1.27 -5.29
N GLU A 617 -0.12 0.52 -6.40
CA GLU A 617 -0.43 -0.91 -6.45
C GLU A 617 0.41 -1.71 -5.45
N HIS A 618 1.72 -1.41 -5.36
CA HIS A 618 2.61 -2.06 -4.40
C HIS A 618 2.22 -1.83 -2.93
N VAL A 619 1.63 -0.67 -2.59
CA VAL A 619 1.10 -0.41 -1.24
C VAL A 619 -0.22 -1.15 -1.04
N ILE A 620 -1.06 -1.22 -2.08
CA ILE A 620 -2.31 -2.00 -2.05
C ILE A 620 -2.03 -3.47 -1.85
N ASP A 621 -1.09 -4.06 -2.59
CA ASP A 621 -0.72 -5.46 -2.45
C ASP A 621 -0.27 -5.75 -1.01
N LYS A 622 0.50 -4.84 -0.39
CA LYS A 622 0.87 -4.93 1.03
C LYS A 622 -0.33 -4.79 1.97
N GLY A 623 -1.29 -3.92 1.64
CA GLY A 623 -2.54 -3.77 2.38
C GLY A 623 -3.42 -5.03 2.32
N VAL A 624 -3.47 -5.69 1.16
CA VAL A 624 -4.16 -6.98 0.98
C VAL A 624 -3.43 -8.09 1.72
N GLU A 625 -2.10 -8.08 1.75
CA GLU A 625 -1.31 -9.02 2.55
C GLU A 625 -1.64 -8.89 4.04
N THR A 626 -1.56 -7.68 4.58
CA THR A 626 -1.57 -7.40 6.03
C THR A 626 -2.96 -7.06 6.59
N GLY A 627 -3.95 -6.86 5.73
CA GLY A 627 -5.29 -6.39 6.10
C GLY A 627 -5.37 -4.89 6.42
N ILE A 628 -4.25 -4.15 6.31
CA ILE A 628 -4.23 -2.71 6.58
C ILE A 628 -4.80 -1.95 5.37
N PRO A 629 -5.89 -1.17 5.55
CA PRO A 629 -6.54 -0.48 4.45
C PRO A 629 -5.72 0.73 3.98
N VAL A 630 -5.70 0.92 2.66
CA VAL A 630 -4.87 1.92 1.98
C VAL A 630 -5.75 3.04 1.42
N TYR A 631 -5.35 4.29 1.68
CA TYR A 631 -6.08 5.51 1.34
C TYR A 631 -5.20 6.48 0.53
N PRO A 632 -5.04 6.27 -0.79
CA PRO A 632 -4.26 7.18 -1.62
C PRO A 632 -4.79 8.63 -1.55
N THR A 633 -3.87 9.61 -1.58
CA THR A 633 -4.27 11.02 -1.48
C THR A 633 -4.62 11.61 -2.85
N VAL A 634 -5.85 12.11 -2.96
CA VAL A 634 -6.32 12.99 -4.03
C VAL A 634 -6.11 14.43 -3.59
N TRP A 635 -5.14 15.12 -4.18
CA TRP A 635 -4.82 16.51 -3.85
C TRP A 635 -5.73 17.51 -4.54
N GLN A 636 -5.98 18.64 -3.89
CA GLN A 636 -6.87 19.65 -4.46
C GLN A 636 -6.29 20.48 -5.60
N ALA A 637 -4.96 20.66 -5.60
CA ALA A 637 -4.23 21.37 -6.63
C ALA A 637 -3.31 20.42 -7.40
N LEU A 638 -2.95 20.81 -8.62
CA LEU A 638 -1.90 20.13 -9.39
C LEU A 638 -0.50 20.60 -8.95
N GLY A 639 -0.40 21.79 -8.34
CA GLY A 639 0.77 22.22 -7.58
C GLY A 639 1.93 22.71 -8.44
N PHE A 640 1.70 23.17 -9.68
CA PHE A 640 2.76 23.69 -10.54
C PHE A 640 3.24 25.08 -10.10
N VAL A 641 2.35 25.85 -9.47
CA VAL A 641 2.62 27.16 -8.91
C VAL A 641 2.15 27.18 -7.47
N ASP A 642 3.06 27.55 -6.56
CA ASP A 642 2.69 27.96 -5.21
C ASP A 642 1.83 29.22 -5.27
N THR A 643 0.55 29.07 -4.92
CA THR A 643 -0.44 30.16 -4.98
C THR A 643 -0.56 30.95 -3.68
N ASP A 644 0.21 30.60 -2.65
CA ASP A 644 0.20 31.33 -1.39
C ASP A 644 0.66 32.77 -1.63
N GLN A 645 -0.15 33.71 -1.13
CA GLN A 645 0.19 35.12 -1.22
C GLN A 645 1.43 35.42 -0.37
N ARG A 646 2.46 36.00 -0.98
CA ARG A 646 3.67 36.46 -0.28
C ARG A 646 3.55 37.95 0.09
N PRO A 647 4.24 38.43 1.15
CA PRO A 647 4.22 39.84 1.53
C PRO A 647 4.51 40.79 0.35
N GLY A 648 5.53 40.48 -0.47
CA GLY A 648 5.87 41.27 -1.66
C GLY A 648 4.82 41.23 -2.78
N ASP A 649 4.15 40.09 -3.00
CA ASP A 649 3.08 40.00 -4.01
C ASP A 649 1.87 40.84 -3.59
N LYS A 650 1.52 40.82 -2.29
CA LYS A 650 0.44 41.63 -1.70
C LYS A 650 0.75 43.12 -1.85
N ALA A 651 1.96 43.54 -1.49
CA ALA A 651 2.41 44.94 -1.62
C ALA A 651 2.33 45.43 -3.08
N ALA A 652 2.60 44.55 -4.05
CA ALA A 652 2.50 44.85 -5.48
C ALA A 652 1.09 44.66 -6.08
N GLY A 653 0.09 44.24 -5.30
CA GLY A 653 -1.27 43.97 -5.80
C GLY A 653 -1.36 42.81 -6.82
N ARG A 654 -0.41 41.87 -6.79
CA ARG A 654 -0.34 40.74 -7.75
C ARG A 654 -0.85 39.44 -7.12
N ARG A 655 -1.48 38.59 -7.94
CA ARG A 655 -1.97 37.27 -7.55
C ARG A 655 -1.35 36.19 -8.43
N ARG A 656 -0.92 35.09 -7.81
CA ARG A 656 -0.42 33.90 -8.49
C ARG A 656 -1.58 32.97 -8.88
N TYR A 657 -1.46 32.29 -10.02
CA TYR A 657 -2.45 31.35 -10.55
C TYR A 657 -1.76 30.04 -10.93
N ASP A 658 -2.42 28.91 -10.62
CA ASP A 658 -2.01 27.55 -11.00
C ASP A 658 -3.06 26.93 -11.94
N LYS A 659 -2.68 25.89 -12.72
CA LYS A 659 -3.63 25.12 -13.54
C LYS A 659 -4.67 24.49 -12.60
N PRO A 660 -5.97 24.82 -12.73
CA PRO A 660 -6.98 24.33 -11.81
C PRO A 660 -7.25 22.86 -12.07
N LYS A 661 -7.46 22.11 -10.99
CA LYS A 661 -7.91 20.73 -11.06
C LYS A 661 -9.43 20.69 -11.31
N THR A 662 -9.85 20.04 -12.39
CA THR A 662 -11.28 19.95 -12.78
C THR A 662 -12.00 18.83 -12.01
N PRO A 663 -13.33 18.87 -11.81
CA PRO A 663 -14.07 17.74 -11.22
C PRO A 663 -13.81 16.40 -11.91
N GLY A 664 -13.68 16.40 -13.25
CA GLY A 664 -13.32 15.21 -14.03
C GLY A 664 -11.96 14.62 -13.66
N MET A 665 -10.99 15.46 -13.25
CA MET A 665 -9.69 14.99 -12.75
C MET A 665 -9.79 14.30 -11.38
N TYR A 666 -10.66 14.78 -10.49
CA TYR A 666 -10.90 14.10 -9.21
C TYR A 666 -11.56 12.74 -9.44
N ARG A 667 -12.54 12.65 -10.34
CA ARG A 667 -13.20 11.39 -10.71
C ARG A 667 -12.22 10.41 -11.36
N ALA A 668 -11.33 10.89 -12.23
CA ALA A 668 -10.29 10.08 -12.86
C ALA A 668 -9.35 9.44 -11.82
N GLN A 669 -8.81 10.24 -10.91
CA GLN A 669 -7.94 9.73 -9.85
C GLN A 669 -8.68 8.80 -8.88
N ALA A 670 -9.92 9.13 -8.51
CA ALA A 670 -10.73 8.26 -7.65
C ALA A 670 -10.99 6.91 -8.31
N LEU A 671 -11.32 6.88 -9.62
CA LEU A 671 -11.53 5.62 -10.33
C LEU A 671 -10.22 4.82 -10.50
N LEU A 672 -9.09 5.48 -10.74
CA LEU A 672 -7.76 4.83 -10.77
C LEU A 672 -7.46 4.13 -9.44
N PHE A 673 -7.69 4.80 -8.30
CA PHE A 673 -7.46 4.21 -6.98
C PHE A 673 -8.46 3.11 -6.63
N MET A 674 -9.73 3.29 -6.96
CA MET A 674 -10.76 2.27 -6.76
C MET A 674 -10.45 0.99 -7.54
N ARG A 675 -10.05 1.16 -8.81
CA ARG A 675 -9.58 0.08 -9.67
C ARG A 675 -8.37 -0.63 -9.06
N ALA A 676 -7.40 0.13 -8.56
CA ALA A 676 -6.22 -0.42 -7.88
C ALA A 676 -6.54 -1.24 -6.63
N GLY A 677 -7.75 -1.14 -6.07
CA GLY A 677 -8.19 -1.86 -4.88
C GLY A 677 -8.12 -1.05 -3.59
N ALA A 678 -8.08 0.29 -3.68
CA ALA A 678 -8.06 1.16 -2.51
C ALA A 678 -9.31 0.98 -1.65
N ALA A 679 -9.11 0.90 -0.33
CA ALA A 679 -10.19 0.82 0.65
C ALA A 679 -10.87 2.19 0.88
N GLY A 680 -10.14 3.26 0.58
CA GLY A 680 -10.64 4.62 0.66
C GLY A 680 -9.76 5.61 -0.10
N ILE A 681 -10.12 6.89 -0.04
CA ILE A 681 -9.31 7.99 -0.56
C ILE A 681 -9.19 9.09 0.49
N GLN A 682 -8.08 9.81 0.47
CA GLN A 682 -7.93 11.04 1.24
C GLN A 682 -8.05 12.26 0.34
N LEU A 683 -8.88 13.23 0.73
CA LEU A 683 -8.93 14.55 0.09
C LEU A 683 -7.93 15.49 0.79
N GLY A 684 -6.83 15.82 0.12
CA GLY A 684 -5.73 16.63 0.68
C GLY A 684 -5.80 18.12 0.37
N MET A 685 -5.35 18.98 1.31
CA MET A 685 -5.40 20.46 1.28
C MET A 685 -6.81 21.04 1.27
N SER A 686 -7.63 20.52 2.17
CA SER A 686 -9.04 20.83 2.18
C SER A 686 -9.40 21.85 3.27
N GLU A 687 -9.60 23.12 2.91
CA GLU A 687 -10.05 24.18 3.81
C GLU A 687 -11.57 24.06 4.08
N ASP A 688 -12.38 24.92 3.46
CA ASP A 688 -13.86 24.89 3.49
C ASP A 688 -14.45 24.47 2.14
N GLN A 689 -13.64 23.90 1.23
CA GLN A 689 -14.12 23.66 -0.14
C GLN A 689 -15.24 22.61 -0.20
N TRP A 690 -15.37 21.76 0.83
CA TRP A 690 -16.46 20.80 0.92
C TRP A 690 -17.82 21.48 0.86
N ARG A 691 -17.98 22.60 1.58
CA ARG A 691 -19.19 23.42 1.61
C ARG A 691 -19.63 23.90 0.21
N GLY A 692 -18.69 24.08 -0.70
CA GLY A 692 -18.96 24.52 -2.08
C GLY A 692 -18.95 23.39 -3.11
N LYS A 693 -18.66 22.15 -2.72
CA LYS A 693 -18.39 21.02 -3.64
C LYS A 693 -18.96 19.70 -3.11
N PRO A 694 -20.28 19.59 -2.85
CA PRO A 694 -20.89 18.35 -2.34
C PRO A 694 -20.69 17.16 -3.28
N TRP A 695 -20.44 17.38 -4.58
CA TRP A 695 -20.08 16.31 -5.53
C TRP A 695 -18.83 15.51 -5.13
N MET A 696 -18.00 16.02 -4.21
CA MET A 696 -16.87 15.25 -3.67
C MET A 696 -17.33 13.97 -2.93
N ASP A 697 -18.59 13.91 -2.45
CA ASP A 697 -19.20 12.69 -1.91
C ASP A 697 -19.31 11.56 -2.93
N ASP A 698 -19.35 11.90 -4.21
CA ASP A 698 -19.52 10.92 -5.29
C ASP A 698 -18.23 10.14 -5.56
N LEU A 699 -17.08 10.63 -5.08
CA LEU A 699 -15.77 10.04 -5.31
C LEU A 699 -15.58 8.68 -4.63
N GLY A 700 -16.41 8.36 -3.64
CA GLY A 700 -16.42 7.06 -2.97
C GLY A 700 -17.37 6.03 -3.60
N ASP A 701 -18.25 6.43 -4.53
CA ASP A 701 -19.31 5.55 -5.05
C ASP A 701 -18.99 5.06 -6.48
N PRO A 702 -18.72 3.76 -6.69
CA PRO A 702 -18.43 3.22 -8.02
C PRO A 702 -19.53 3.52 -9.03
N ARG A 703 -20.80 3.55 -8.62
CA ARG A 703 -21.94 3.77 -9.52
C ARG A 703 -22.00 5.20 -10.03
N LYS A 704 -21.44 6.15 -9.27
CA LYS A 704 -21.37 7.56 -9.65
C LYS A 704 -20.08 7.89 -10.39
N LEU A 705 -19.05 7.07 -10.25
CA LEU A 705 -17.78 7.21 -10.98
C LEU A 705 -17.80 6.53 -12.34
N LEU A 706 -18.38 5.33 -12.43
CA LEU A 706 -18.50 4.59 -13.70
C LEU A 706 -19.22 5.46 -14.73
N PHE A 707 -18.55 5.66 -15.87
CA PHE A 707 -19.07 6.46 -17.00
C PHE A 707 -19.50 7.90 -16.66
N ALA A 708 -19.03 8.46 -15.54
CA ALA A 708 -19.06 9.90 -15.35
C ALA A 708 -17.93 10.56 -16.15
N ASP A 709 -18.16 11.80 -16.59
CA ASP A 709 -17.17 12.61 -17.28
C ASP A 709 -15.85 12.70 -16.49
N LYS A 710 -14.75 12.41 -17.17
CA LYS A 710 -13.41 12.35 -16.60
C LYS A 710 -12.41 13.12 -17.44
N HIS A 711 -11.37 13.57 -16.76
CA HIS A 711 -10.29 14.36 -17.34
C HIS A 711 -8.97 13.77 -16.83
N TYR A 712 -8.32 12.99 -17.69
CA TYR A 712 -7.00 12.41 -17.46
C TYR A 712 -5.92 13.36 -17.95
N MET A 713 -4.76 13.35 -17.30
CA MET A 713 -3.61 14.16 -17.66
C MET A 713 -2.36 13.29 -17.67
N VAL A 714 -1.55 13.41 -18.71
CA VAL A 714 -0.22 12.77 -18.76
C VAL A 714 0.65 13.33 -17.65
N ASP A 715 1.44 12.46 -17.02
CA ASP A 715 2.26 12.84 -15.88
C ASP A 715 3.21 14.01 -16.21
N PRO A 716 3.21 15.07 -15.37
CA PRO A 716 3.81 16.37 -15.71
C PRO A 716 5.34 16.47 -15.62
N ILE A 717 6.03 15.46 -15.07
CA ILE A 717 7.39 15.34 -14.46
C ILE A 717 8.44 16.47 -14.60
N ALA A 718 8.45 17.37 -15.59
CA ALA A 718 9.08 18.70 -15.46
C ALA A 718 8.76 19.61 -16.66
N LEU A 719 7.57 20.23 -16.70
CA LEU A 719 7.21 21.33 -17.65
C LEU A 719 7.45 21.05 -19.15
N ARG A 720 7.66 19.79 -19.56
CA ARG A 720 7.93 19.37 -20.94
C ARG A 720 7.58 17.89 -21.16
N PRO A 721 6.29 17.53 -21.33
CA PRO A 721 5.91 16.30 -22.03
C PRO A 721 6.59 16.17 -23.41
N GLY A 722 7.24 17.21 -23.92
CA GLY A 722 8.19 17.03 -24.99
C GLY A 722 9.10 18.19 -25.27
N THR A 723 10.40 17.98 -25.13
CA THR A 723 11.34 18.43 -26.15
C THR A 723 11.81 17.14 -26.81
N PHE A 724 11.57 16.97 -28.11
CA PHE A 724 12.02 15.81 -28.87
C PHE A 724 13.24 16.24 -29.67
N GLU A 725 14.21 15.34 -29.83
CA GLU A 725 15.35 15.59 -30.72
C GLU A 725 14.82 15.62 -32.15
N LEU A 726 14.99 16.77 -32.81
CA LEU A 726 14.67 16.92 -34.22
C LEU A 726 15.86 16.43 -35.04
N SER A 727 15.66 15.44 -35.90
CA SER A 727 16.64 15.05 -36.90
C SER A 727 16.44 15.89 -38.17
N ALA A 728 17.55 16.35 -38.75
CA ALA A 728 17.52 17.00 -40.06
C ALA A 728 17.35 15.93 -41.14
N SER A 729 16.46 16.17 -42.10
CA SER A 729 16.30 15.34 -43.29
C SER A 729 16.40 16.20 -44.56
N ALA A 730 16.62 15.56 -45.71
CA ALA A 730 16.67 16.26 -47.01
C ALA A 730 15.34 16.96 -47.39
N ALA A 731 14.25 16.66 -46.67
CA ALA A 731 12.91 17.22 -46.88
C ALA A 731 12.45 18.16 -45.75
N GLY A 732 13.26 18.41 -44.71
CA GLY A 732 12.82 19.19 -43.55
C GLY A 732 13.45 18.83 -42.21
N SER A 733 12.69 19.00 -41.12
CA SER A 733 13.01 18.52 -39.78
C SER A 733 11.88 17.65 -39.24
N SER A 734 12.19 16.50 -38.65
CA SER A 734 11.20 15.62 -38.05
C SER A 734 11.64 15.08 -36.70
N GLY A 735 10.68 14.62 -35.89
CA GLY A 735 10.95 14.02 -34.59
C GLY A 735 9.71 13.34 -34.02
N HIS A 736 9.90 12.41 -33.10
CA HIS A 736 8.78 11.72 -32.46
C HIS A 736 9.03 11.48 -30.96
N ARG A 737 7.95 11.31 -30.19
CA ARG A 737 8.02 10.74 -28.83
C ARG A 737 6.75 10.02 -28.46
N ARG A 738 6.92 9.06 -27.56
CA ARG A 738 5.84 8.33 -26.91
C ARG A 738 5.71 8.78 -25.46
N VAL A 739 4.47 9.03 -25.05
CA VAL A 739 4.11 9.31 -23.66
C VAL A 739 3.02 8.33 -23.21
N GLY A 740 3.11 7.88 -21.97
CA GLY A 740 2.11 6.98 -21.39
C GLY A 740 0.97 7.75 -20.74
N LEU A 741 -0.25 7.24 -20.88
CA LEU A 741 -1.42 7.70 -20.14
C LEU A 741 -2.21 6.50 -19.62
N ARG A 742 -2.39 6.40 -18.29
CA ARG A 742 -3.24 5.37 -17.71
C ARG A 742 -4.70 5.85 -17.62
N VAL A 743 -5.61 5.06 -18.19
CA VAL A 743 -7.05 5.32 -18.22
C VAL A 743 -7.78 4.24 -17.42
N ALA A 744 -8.67 4.65 -16.51
CA ALA A 744 -9.42 3.74 -15.64
C ALA A 744 -10.82 3.38 -16.18
N ASP A 745 -11.27 4.06 -17.23
CA ASP A 745 -12.52 3.76 -17.92
C ASP A 745 -12.36 2.60 -18.89
N ASP A 746 -13.40 1.79 -18.95
CA ASP A 746 -13.57 0.77 -19.97
C ASP A 746 -14.53 1.31 -21.04
N VAL A 747 -13.96 1.89 -22.10
CA VAL A 747 -14.72 2.47 -23.22
C VAL A 747 -15.50 1.38 -23.96
N ALA A 748 -14.98 0.15 -24.03
CA ALA A 748 -15.69 -0.96 -24.67
C ALA A 748 -16.93 -1.38 -23.86
N ALA A 749 -16.80 -1.42 -22.54
CA ALA A 749 -17.93 -1.67 -21.65
C ALA A 749 -18.96 -0.53 -21.70
N ALA A 750 -18.54 0.73 -21.83
CA ALA A 750 -19.44 1.87 -22.00
C ALA A 750 -20.31 1.73 -23.26
N ALA A 751 -19.69 1.35 -24.39
CA ALA A 751 -20.40 1.12 -25.65
C ALA A 751 -21.38 -0.06 -25.53
N THR A 752 -21.00 -1.14 -24.84
CA THR A 752 -21.88 -2.29 -24.58
C THR A 752 -23.07 -1.90 -23.69
N ALA A 753 -22.88 -0.93 -22.80
CA ALA A 753 -23.95 -0.35 -21.97
C ALA A 753 -24.84 0.67 -22.72
N GLY A 754 -24.64 0.89 -24.03
CA GLY A 754 -25.44 1.79 -24.85
C GLY A 754 -25.12 3.28 -24.65
N LEU A 755 -23.92 3.60 -24.15
CA LEU A 755 -23.46 4.98 -24.00
C LEU A 755 -22.63 5.42 -25.20
N ASP A 756 -22.92 6.62 -25.72
CA ASP A 756 -22.02 7.29 -26.64
C ASP A 756 -20.86 7.92 -25.86
N THR A 757 -19.63 7.63 -26.30
CA THR A 757 -18.41 8.09 -25.63
C THR A 757 -17.66 9.05 -26.54
N ARG A 758 -17.54 10.30 -26.12
CA ARG A 758 -16.71 11.30 -26.79
C ARG A 758 -15.35 11.36 -26.10
N ALA A 759 -14.28 11.14 -26.88
CA ALA A 759 -12.91 11.37 -26.45
C ALA A 759 -12.34 12.64 -27.10
N GLU A 760 -12.00 13.62 -26.27
CA GLU A 760 -11.34 14.86 -26.67
C GLU A 760 -9.94 14.91 -26.06
N MET A 761 -8.91 14.91 -26.92
CA MET A 761 -7.53 15.08 -26.50
C MET A 761 -7.18 16.57 -26.54
N VAL A 762 -6.54 17.07 -25.49
CA VAL A 762 -6.12 18.46 -25.40
C VAL A 762 -4.60 18.53 -25.34
N VAL A 763 -4.00 19.12 -26.36
CA VAL A 763 -2.55 19.24 -26.50
C VAL A 763 -2.16 20.70 -26.36
N TYR A 764 -1.17 20.97 -25.51
CA TYR A 764 -0.72 22.33 -25.24
C TYR A 764 0.67 22.54 -25.83
N CYS A 765 0.76 23.12 -27.03
CA CYS A 765 2.04 23.37 -27.71
C CYS A 765 2.14 24.82 -28.20
N ARG A 766 3.35 25.27 -28.55
CA ARG A 766 3.46 26.56 -29.29
C ARG A 766 2.63 26.48 -30.58
N PRO A 767 2.11 27.62 -31.09
CA PRO A 767 1.50 27.64 -32.41
C PRO A 767 2.44 27.03 -33.46
N LEU A 768 1.88 26.17 -34.30
CA LEU A 768 2.58 25.62 -35.46
C LEU A 768 2.62 26.68 -36.57
N GLU A 769 3.78 26.79 -37.21
CA GLU A 769 3.99 27.65 -38.37
C GLU A 769 3.52 26.97 -39.67
N GLU A 770 3.37 27.74 -40.74
CA GLU A 770 3.04 27.17 -42.05
C GLU A 770 4.11 26.16 -42.49
N GLY A 771 3.67 24.95 -42.87
CA GLY A 771 4.55 23.83 -43.19
C GLY A 771 4.95 22.94 -42.01
N GLU A 772 4.52 23.25 -40.78
CA GLU A 772 4.67 22.38 -39.60
C GLU A 772 3.40 21.57 -39.33
N VAL A 773 3.57 20.27 -39.07
CA VAL A 773 2.49 19.32 -38.77
C VAL A 773 2.85 18.53 -37.51
N LEU A 774 1.88 18.38 -36.61
CA LEU A 774 1.95 17.44 -35.48
C LEU A 774 0.89 16.35 -35.68
N GLU A 775 1.34 15.15 -36.02
CA GLU A 775 0.54 13.92 -36.06
C GLU A 775 0.50 13.24 -34.70
N ILE A 776 -0.66 12.71 -34.33
CA ILE A 776 -0.86 12.02 -33.06
C ILE A 776 -1.57 10.68 -33.28
N LEU A 777 -0.97 9.63 -32.72
CA LEU A 777 -1.49 8.27 -32.72
C LEU A 777 -1.70 7.80 -31.29
N VAL A 778 -2.73 6.97 -31.08
CA VAL A 778 -3.01 6.35 -29.77
C VAL A 778 -2.98 4.84 -29.93
N ASN A 779 -2.12 4.16 -29.18
CA ASN A 779 -1.91 2.71 -29.25
C ASN A 779 -1.62 2.22 -30.69
N GLY A 780 -0.89 3.03 -31.47
CA GLY A 780 -0.61 2.76 -32.89
C GLY A 780 -1.83 2.81 -33.83
N LYS A 781 -3.00 3.25 -33.35
CA LYS A 781 -4.24 3.33 -34.13
C LYS A 781 -4.42 4.73 -34.71
N GLY A 782 -4.71 4.77 -36.02
CA GLY A 782 -5.07 5.96 -36.78
C GLY A 782 -4.12 7.14 -36.63
N SER A 783 -4.58 8.32 -37.07
CA SER A 783 -3.81 9.57 -37.02
C SER A 783 -4.77 10.75 -36.94
N VAL A 784 -4.49 11.69 -36.04
CA VAL A 784 -5.12 13.03 -36.00
C VAL A 784 -4.01 14.06 -36.08
N THR A 785 -4.20 15.10 -36.89
CA THR A 785 -3.14 16.09 -37.16
C THR A 785 -3.52 17.49 -36.68
N ILE A 786 -2.51 18.24 -36.24
CA ILE A 786 -2.55 19.69 -36.08
C ILE A 786 -1.68 20.29 -37.18
N ASP A 787 -2.24 21.15 -38.02
CA ASP A 787 -1.54 21.81 -39.12
C ASP A 787 -1.45 23.33 -38.85
N GLY A 788 -0.24 23.89 -39.01
CA GLY A 788 0.00 25.33 -38.86
C GLY A 788 -0.76 26.22 -39.85
N ALA A 789 -1.27 25.69 -40.96
CA ALA A 789 -2.07 26.42 -41.95
C ALA A 789 -3.51 26.74 -41.50
N SER A 790 -4.03 26.05 -40.47
CA SER A 790 -5.47 26.00 -40.14
C SER A 790 -6.01 27.07 -39.18
N GLY A 791 -5.16 28.00 -38.69
CA GLY A 791 -5.56 29.01 -37.68
C GLY A 791 -5.80 30.42 -38.25
N SER A 792 -6.76 31.16 -37.68
CA SER A 792 -6.97 32.57 -38.05
C SER A 792 -5.77 33.45 -37.63
N GLU A 793 -5.48 34.52 -38.38
CA GLU A 793 -4.40 35.48 -38.05
C GLU A 793 -4.53 36.06 -36.63
N ARG A 794 -5.77 36.14 -36.11
CA ARG A 794 -6.11 36.61 -34.78
C ARG A 794 -5.73 35.61 -33.68
N ASP A 795 -5.90 34.31 -33.94
CA ASP A 795 -5.48 33.23 -33.04
C ASP A 795 -3.95 33.17 -32.93
N ARG A 796 -3.25 33.35 -34.07
CA ARG A 796 -1.78 33.43 -34.13
C ARG A 796 -1.20 34.60 -33.33
N ARG A 797 -1.83 35.79 -33.33
CA ARG A 797 -1.36 36.99 -32.60
C ARG A 797 -1.67 36.99 -31.10
N SER A 798 -2.76 36.36 -30.65
CA SER A 798 -3.09 36.28 -29.21
C SER A 798 -2.23 35.25 -28.44
N LEU A 799 -1.60 34.32 -29.17
CA LEU A 799 -0.79 33.20 -28.65
C LEU A 799 0.72 33.39 -28.83
N ALA A 800 1.15 34.46 -29.52
CA ALA A 800 2.56 34.72 -29.77
C ALA A 800 3.29 35.10 -28.46
N THR A 801 4.35 34.35 -28.13
CA THR A 801 5.42 34.58 -27.13
C THR A 801 5.54 33.58 -25.97
N PHE A 802 4.75 32.51 -25.90
CA PHE A 802 4.91 31.51 -24.84
C PHE A 802 5.52 30.19 -25.33
N ASP A 803 6.78 29.96 -24.93
CA ASP A 803 7.46 28.68 -25.07
C ASP A 803 7.87 28.18 -23.67
N PRO A 804 7.16 27.19 -23.10
CA PRO A 804 7.48 26.64 -21.78
C PRO A 804 8.86 25.99 -21.73
N SER A 805 9.46 25.66 -22.89
CA SER A 805 10.84 25.17 -22.95
C SER A 805 11.89 26.28 -22.77
N LYS A 806 11.48 27.55 -22.84
CA LYS A 806 12.40 28.71 -22.76
C LYS A 806 12.09 29.65 -21.59
N GLN A 807 10.96 29.51 -20.91
CA GLN A 807 10.51 30.47 -19.88
C GLN A 807 10.11 29.77 -18.57
N LYS A 808 10.61 30.28 -17.44
CA LYS A 808 10.18 29.86 -16.10
C LYS A 808 8.79 30.41 -15.76
N HIS A 809 8.00 29.64 -15.01
CA HIS A 809 6.66 30.03 -14.55
C HIS A 809 6.60 31.36 -13.80
N GLU A 810 7.70 31.76 -13.17
CA GLU A 810 7.83 33.05 -12.48
C GLU A 810 7.45 34.26 -13.33
N ARG A 811 7.59 34.18 -14.67
CA ARG A 811 7.27 35.29 -15.58
C ARG A 811 5.77 35.43 -15.86
N PHE A 812 5.01 34.35 -15.79
CA PHE A 812 3.61 34.29 -16.26
C PHE A 812 2.63 33.77 -15.21
N MET A 813 3.09 33.32 -14.04
CA MET A 813 2.24 32.85 -12.95
C MET A 813 1.23 33.90 -12.44
N PHE A 814 1.42 35.18 -12.79
CA PHE A 814 0.49 36.25 -12.42
C PHE A 814 -0.66 36.44 -13.41
N GLU A 815 -0.66 35.71 -14.52
CA GLU A 815 -1.71 35.79 -15.52
C GLU A 815 -2.78 34.70 -15.28
N ARG A 816 -4.06 35.09 -15.27
CA ARG A 816 -5.14 34.21 -14.82
C ARG A 816 -5.30 32.90 -15.60
N ASN A 817 -4.90 32.83 -16.87
CA ASN A 817 -5.14 31.68 -17.74
C ASN A 817 -3.85 31.23 -18.46
N TRP A 818 -2.67 31.43 -17.87
CA TRP A 818 -1.40 31.16 -18.56
C TRP A 818 -1.28 29.71 -19.06
N TRP A 819 -1.89 28.74 -18.38
CA TRP A 819 -1.87 27.32 -18.76
C TRP A 819 -2.70 26.99 -20.00
N LYS A 820 -3.59 27.88 -20.46
CA LYS A 820 -4.41 27.69 -21.69
C LYS A 820 -3.69 28.13 -22.97
N ARG A 821 -2.49 28.69 -22.86
CA ARG A 821 -1.73 29.14 -24.03
C ARG A 821 -1.32 27.93 -24.87
N GLY A 822 -1.59 27.99 -26.17
CA GLY A 822 -1.24 26.91 -27.08
C GLY A 822 -2.18 25.71 -27.02
N GLU A 823 -3.39 25.88 -26.47
CA GLU A 823 -4.40 24.83 -26.37
C GLU A 823 -4.94 24.43 -27.75
N HIS A 824 -4.77 23.17 -28.11
CA HIS A 824 -5.40 22.53 -29.27
C HIS A 824 -6.31 21.39 -28.79
N LYS A 825 -7.58 21.43 -29.19
CA LYS A 825 -8.57 20.42 -28.86
C LYS A 825 -8.85 19.55 -30.08
N LEU A 826 -8.70 18.25 -29.91
CA LEU A 826 -8.80 17.28 -30.98
C LEU A 826 -9.83 16.22 -30.59
N THR A 827 -10.81 15.99 -31.46
CA THR A 827 -11.68 14.83 -31.31
C THR A 827 -10.93 13.60 -31.78
N VAL A 828 -10.78 12.61 -30.91
CA VAL A 828 -10.09 11.35 -31.20
C VAL A 828 -11.12 10.22 -31.07
N PRO A 829 -11.13 9.20 -31.93
CA PRO A 829 -12.06 8.09 -31.76
C PRO A 829 -11.91 7.41 -30.40
N ALA A 830 -13.02 7.28 -29.66
CA ALA A 830 -13.01 6.68 -28.33
C ALA A 830 -12.50 5.22 -28.35
N SER A 831 -12.75 4.49 -29.44
CA SER A 831 -12.30 3.10 -29.66
C SER A 831 -10.76 2.93 -29.75
N TRP A 832 -10.00 4.03 -29.81
CA TRP A 832 -8.54 3.95 -29.76
C TRP A 832 -8.02 3.75 -28.34
N TRP A 833 -8.80 4.16 -27.33
CA TRP A 833 -8.45 4.07 -25.91
C TRP A 833 -8.86 2.72 -25.33
N GLN A 834 -8.04 2.24 -24.39
CA GLN A 834 -8.29 1.00 -23.65
C GLN A 834 -8.21 1.24 -22.14
N LEU A 835 -8.88 0.38 -21.38
CA LEU A 835 -8.68 0.28 -19.93
C LEU A 835 -7.21 -0.10 -19.67
N GLY A 836 -6.51 0.69 -18.85
CA GLY A 836 -5.11 0.46 -18.52
C GLY A 836 -4.16 1.49 -19.13
N ASP A 837 -2.92 1.06 -19.34
CA ASP A 837 -1.88 1.91 -19.92
C ASP A 837 -2.13 2.06 -21.43
N ASN A 838 -2.09 3.32 -21.90
CA ASN A 838 -2.22 3.71 -23.30
C ASN A 838 -0.92 4.43 -23.71
N GLU A 839 -0.46 4.17 -24.92
CA GLU A 839 0.67 4.88 -25.54
C GLU A 839 0.15 5.97 -26.48
N ILE A 840 0.60 7.21 -26.26
CA ILE A 840 0.34 8.33 -27.16
C ILE A 840 1.64 8.63 -27.91
N GLU A 841 1.64 8.46 -29.22
CA GLU A 841 2.77 8.78 -30.09
C GLU A 841 2.53 10.15 -30.75
N LEU A 842 3.46 11.06 -30.54
CA LEU A 842 3.47 12.42 -31.07
C LEU A 842 4.58 12.49 -32.13
N ARG A 843 4.21 12.75 -33.38
CA ARG A 843 5.14 12.86 -34.53
C ARG A 843 5.07 14.25 -35.11
N TYR A 844 6.22 14.90 -35.20
CA TYR A 844 6.36 16.24 -35.71
C TYR A 844 7.13 16.21 -37.02
N ASP A 845 6.61 16.91 -38.02
CA ASP A 845 7.24 17.11 -39.32
C ASP A 845 7.17 18.58 -39.72
N SER A 846 8.25 19.11 -40.30
CA SER A 846 8.30 20.46 -40.84
C SER A 846 8.97 20.47 -42.20
N ALA A 847 8.28 20.99 -43.22
CA ALA A 847 8.83 21.22 -44.56
C ALA A 847 9.88 22.37 -44.58
N ASN A 848 9.88 23.22 -43.55
CA ASN A 848 10.79 24.36 -43.40
C ASN A 848 11.81 24.04 -42.31
N ALA A 849 12.93 23.40 -42.66
CA ALA A 849 13.96 23.01 -41.71
C ALA A 849 14.47 24.21 -40.89
N LYS A 850 14.26 24.19 -39.57
CA LYS A 850 14.85 25.14 -38.61
C LYS A 850 15.67 24.39 -37.55
N PRO A 851 16.91 23.99 -37.87
CA PRO A 851 17.79 23.36 -36.89
C PRO A 851 17.91 24.23 -35.63
N GLY A 852 17.56 23.69 -34.46
CA GLY A 852 17.68 24.37 -33.17
C GLY A 852 16.42 25.06 -32.62
N VAL A 853 15.27 25.00 -33.30
CA VAL A 853 13.98 25.47 -32.76
C VAL A 853 13.10 24.27 -32.37
N PRO A 854 13.16 23.78 -31.12
CA PRO A 854 12.35 22.62 -30.72
C PRO A 854 10.84 22.94 -30.71
N LEU A 855 10.01 21.95 -31.07
CA LEU A 855 8.59 21.95 -30.68
C LEU A 855 8.51 21.56 -29.20
N SER A 856 7.83 22.39 -28.41
CA SER A 856 7.58 22.12 -26.99
C SER A 856 6.11 21.79 -26.74
N ILE A 857 5.88 20.69 -26.03
CA ILE A 857 4.55 20.29 -25.54
C ILE A 857 4.56 20.44 -24.02
N THR A 858 3.59 21.20 -23.52
CA THR A 858 3.43 21.60 -22.12
C THR A 858 2.62 20.59 -21.33
N TRP A 859 1.49 20.12 -21.88
CA TRP A 859 0.62 19.12 -21.29
C TRP A 859 -0.10 18.34 -22.40
N VAL A 860 -0.50 17.12 -22.09
CA VAL A 860 -1.40 16.31 -22.90
C VAL A 860 -2.48 15.78 -21.97
N ASP A 861 -3.73 16.15 -22.25
CA ASP A 861 -4.89 15.75 -21.47
C ASP A 861 -5.85 14.93 -22.34
N LEU A 862 -6.63 14.05 -21.71
CA LEU A 862 -7.74 13.31 -22.32
C LEU A 862 -9.01 13.59 -21.52
N ILE A 863 -10.03 14.10 -22.20
CA ILE A 863 -11.38 14.27 -21.66
C ILE A 863 -12.26 13.19 -22.26
N LEU A 864 -12.84 12.36 -21.38
CA LEU A 864 -13.86 11.38 -21.74
C LEU A 864 -15.19 11.89 -21.22
N SER A 865 -16.16 12.03 -22.12
CA SER A 865 -17.53 12.40 -21.81
C SER A 865 -18.49 11.33 -22.28
N TYR A 866 -19.56 11.11 -21.51
CA TYR A 866 -20.53 10.05 -21.75
C TYR A 866 -21.93 10.64 -21.87
N THR A 867 -22.65 10.24 -22.92
CA THR A 867 -24.04 10.61 -23.14
C THR A 867 -24.87 9.36 -23.37
N GLY A 868 -25.99 9.23 -22.65
CA GLY A 868 -26.96 8.16 -22.90
C GLY A 868 -27.78 8.45 -24.14
N HIS A 869 -28.23 7.38 -24.81
CA HIS A 869 -29.26 7.45 -25.84
C HIS A 869 -30.65 7.72 -25.25
#